data_AF-A0A7W0DPA9-F1
#
_entry.id   AF-A0A7W0DPA9-F1
#
_cell.length_a   1.000
_cell.length_b   1.000
_cell.length_c   1.000
_cell.angle_alpha   90.00
_cell.angle_beta   90.00
_cell.angle_gamma   90.00
#
_symmetry.space_group_name_H-M   'P 1'
#
loop_
_entity.id
_entity.type
_entity.pdbx_description
1 polymer ?
#
loop_
_entity_poly.entity_id
_entity_poly.type
_entity_poly.pdbx_seq_one_letter_code
_entity_poly.pdbx_strand_id
1 'polypeptide(L)'
;MTHLRSKRLRARAMASAWALATALGLGALSPAPAAVAADSTEAAAAQPQAADRLSDTPHGFASLAGGTTGGAGGKIVTVTDQASLAKYAAAEGSYIIRVKGSIAVEPFGSNIQVTSDKTIVGVGTSGEIVHGELHLNPGTHNVIIRNLTIRDSYVEGDWDGKTQDFDGIQMDTVHHVWIDHNRLTHMGDGLLDIRKDSEYITVSNNRFDNHNKAFGIGWTDNVKTQITIDHNWFNGTKQRNPSADNCAYAHLYNNYLSAQVADGDPVWSYGNWSRGRTKMVIENSYYEDVQHPYQADATAELVQRGSILKNTTGRHDEWGTAFDPRDFYDYRLDPADAVPALVKKFSGPQKTLGTNTVLNVPADYPTVQSAVDAVPNGNDGEVTVRIAPGTYREHVKVPAGKPYVTLRGTGDDREDTVIVYDTPAGEVKPDGSTQGSWGSATVVVQGNDFTARNLTFSNDYDEAAHGQSQALAMKTTGDRIVFENTAFLGNQDTLMTDSPKLETVSRVYIRGSYIEGDVDFIYGRATTVIEKSVIKALNRGSATNNGWITAASTWKENPYGFLITDSKVVSDAPAGSVHLGRPWHPGGNPDAIAQVLFRDTELPAAIKASPWTDMGGYSWKGARFTEYRTYGPGAAITADRPQMSDADAAHHTVADYLAGTDDWAPYLP
;
A
#
# COMPACT_ATOMS: atom_id res chain seq x y z
N MET A 1 -15.19 0.95 -20.13
CA MET A 1 -14.96 2.19 -20.91
C MET A 1 -16.19 2.54 -21.75
N THR A 2 -17.14 3.30 -21.20
CA THR A 2 -18.18 4.10 -21.89
C THR A 2 -19.02 4.74 -20.79
N HIS A 3 -18.61 5.92 -20.30
CA HIS A 3 -19.49 6.88 -19.59
C HIS A 3 -18.88 8.30 -19.43
N LEU A 4 -17.64 8.57 -19.87
CA LEU A 4 -17.04 9.91 -19.87
C LEU A 4 -17.27 10.73 -21.17
N ARG A 5 -18.32 10.44 -21.94
CA ARG A 5 -18.67 11.24 -23.14
C ARG A 5 -20.15 11.59 -23.18
N SER A 6 -20.52 12.69 -22.53
CA SER A 6 -21.78 13.37 -22.83
C SER A 6 -21.74 14.87 -22.50
N LYS A 7 -20.91 15.66 -23.19
CA LYS A 7 -21.23 17.08 -23.43
C LYS A 7 -20.92 17.44 -24.90
N ARG A 8 -21.99 17.39 -25.71
CA ARG A 8 -22.20 17.95 -27.08
C ARG A 8 -21.58 17.21 -28.28
N LEU A 9 -22.43 16.63 -29.13
CA LEU A 9 -22.61 17.06 -30.54
C LEU A 9 -23.71 16.28 -31.29
N ARG A 10 -24.28 16.99 -32.28
CA ARG A 10 -25.44 16.66 -33.10
C ARG A 10 -25.21 15.45 -34.03
N ALA A 11 -26.34 14.79 -34.29
CA ALA A 11 -26.65 13.77 -35.28
C ALA A 11 -25.80 13.76 -36.57
N ARG A 12 -25.35 12.56 -36.95
CA ARG A 12 -25.34 12.08 -38.35
C ARG A 12 -25.58 10.56 -38.38
N ALA A 13 -26.32 10.16 -39.41
CA ALA A 13 -27.08 8.93 -39.52
C ALA A 13 -26.25 7.65 -39.75
N MET A 14 -26.92 6.53 -39.44
CA MET A 14 -26.54 5.14 -39.64
C MET A 14 -26.16 4.77 -41.07
N ALA A 15 -25.25 3.80 -41.21
CA ALA A 15 -25.46 2.64 -42.08
C ALA A 15 -24.55 1.48 -41.63
N SER A 16 -25.19 0.39 -41.22
CA SER A 16 -24.63 -0.94 -41.01
C SER A 16 -24.54 -1.68 -42.35
N ALA A 17 -23.46 -2.46 -42.55
CA ALA A 17 -23.45 -3.58 -43.47
C ALA A 17 -22.42 -4.62 -43.02
N TRP A 18 -22.92 -5.81 -42.69
CA TRP A 18 -22.16 -7.04 -42.60
C TRP A 18 -21.70 -7.50 -43.99
N ALA A 19 -20.49 -8.06 -44.10
CA ALA A 19 -20.20 -9.08 -45.10
C ALA A 19 -19.03 -9.97 -44.66
N LEU A 20 -19.35 -11.26 -44.50
CA LEU A 20 -18.45 -12.40 -44.43
C LEU A 20 -17.92 -12.70 -45.85
N ALA A 21 -16.64 -13.01 -46.02
CA ALA A 21 -16.16 -13.81 -47.14
C ALA A 21 -14.85 -14.53 -46.79
N THR A 22 -14.92 -15.86 -46.76
CA THR A 22 -13.82 -16.82 -46.75
C THR A 22 -13.32 -17.06 -48.18
N ALA A 23 -12.00 -17.15 -48.39
CA ALA A 23 -11.43 -17.93 -49.50
C ALA A 23 -9.95 -18.28 -49.25
N LEU A 24 -9.67 -19.59 -49.27
CA LEU A 24 -8.35 -20.22 -49.35
C LEU A 24 -7.72 -20.05 -50.75
N GLY A 25 -6.39 -20.03 -50.83
CA GLY A 25 -5.67 -20.17 -52.10
C GLY A 25 -4.16 -20.31 -51.92
N LEU A 26 -3.65 -21.53 -52.12
CA LEU A 26 -2.24 -21.93 -52.11
C LEU A 26 -1.48 -21.49 -53.38
N GLY A 27 -0.25 -21.00 -53.17
CA GLY A 27 0.98 -21.47 -53.84
C GLY A 27 1.37 -20.94 -55.23
N ALA A 28 2.54 -20.30 -55.31
CA ALA A 28 3.51 -20.47 -56.41
C ALA A 28 4.91 -19.96 -55.99
N LEU A 29 5.94 -20.63 -56.51
CA LEU A 29 7.36 -20.61 -56.11
C LEU A 29 8.26 -19.72 -56.99
N SER A 30 9.30 -19.15 -56.34
CA SER A 30 10.67 -18.82 -56.81
C SER A 30 10.94 -17.58 -57.68
N PRO A 31 12.19 -17.02 -57.74
CA PRO A 31 13.47 -17.40 -57.08
C PRO A 31 14.20 -16.27 -56.31
N ALA A 32 15.25 -16.65 -55.56
CA ALA A 32 16.15 -15.78 -54.77
C ALA A 32 17.03 -14.84 -55.63
N PRO A 33 17.62 -13.81 -55.00
CA PRO A 33 19.08 -13.88 -54.82
C PRO A 33 19.63 -13.33 -53.49
N ALA A 34 20.78 -13.92 -53.13
CA ALA A 34 21.95 -13.34 -52.47
C ALA A 34 21.84 -12.81 -51.01
N ALA A 35 22.64 -13.48 -50.17
CA ALA A 35 22.89 -13.19 -48.77
C ALA A 35 23.54 -11.83 -48.52
N VAL A 36 23.06 -11.15 -47.48
CA VAL A 36 23.81 -10.15 -46.72
C VAL A 36 23.71 -10.56 -45.26
N ALA A 37 24.85 -10.68 -44.60
CA ALA A 37 24.97 -11.08 -43.20
C ALA A 37 24.16 -10.14 -42.29
N ALA A 38 23.22 -10.72 -41.54
CA ALA A 38 22.52 -10.03 -40.47
C ALA A 38 23.02 -10.57 -39.14
N ASP A 39 23.56 -9.64 -38.36
CA ASP A 39 24.00 -9.73 -36.98
C ASP A 39 22.88 -10.35 -36.13
N SER A 40 23.15 -11.48 -35.47
CA SER A 40 22.20 -12.13 -34.57
C SER A 40 22.25 -11.43 -33.21
N THR A 41 21.51 -10.34 -33.07
CA THR A 41 21.09 -9.89 -31.74
C THR A 41 19.99 -10.83 -31.28
N GLU A 42 20.38 -11.84 -30.53
CA GLU A 42 19.51 -12.67 -29.72
C GLU A 42 18.63 -11.72 -28.87
N ALA A 43 17.32 -11.74 -29.12
CA ALA A 43 16.37 -11.03 -28.30
C ALA A 43 16.49 -11.59 -26.88
N ALA A 44 17.12 -10.82 -26.00
CA ALA A 44 17.13 -11.08 -24.57
C ALA A 44 15.67 -11.19 -24.13
N ALA A 45 15.22 -12.44 -23.95
CA ALA A 45 13.97 -12.73 -23.28
C ALA A 45 14.03 -11.99 -21.94
N ALA A 46 13.12 -11.03 -21.76
CA ALA A 46 12.99 -10.28 -20.52
C ALA A 46 12.92 -11.29 -19.37
N GLN A 47 13.93 -11.28 -18.50
CA GLN A 47 13.87 -12.03 -17.26
C GLN A 47 12.62 -11.55 -16.50
N PRO A 48 11.72 -12.45 -16.08
CA PRO A 48 10.65 -12.07 -15.19
C PRO A 48 11.25 -11.38 -13.97
N GLN A 49 10.71 -10.22 -13.63
CA GLN A 49 11.06 -9.40 -12.47
C GLN A 49 11.33 -10.29 -11.25
N ALA A 50 12.47 -10.13 -10.59
CA ALA A 50 12.75 -10.82 -9.34
C ALA A 50 11.56 -10.62 -8.39
N ALA A 51 10.91 -11.71 -7.98
CA ALA A 51 9.82 -11.64 -7.01
C ALA A 51 10.30 -10.84 -5.79
N ASP A 52 9.46 -9.92 -5.32
CA ASP A 52 9.75 -9.13 -4.13
C ASP A 52 9.92 -10.09 -2.95
N ARG A 53 11.15 -10.20 -2.42
CA ARG A 53 11.47 -11.10 -1.30
C ARG A 53 10.74 -10.68 -0.01
N LEU A 54 10.13 -9.49 0.00
CA LEU A 54 9.33 -8.95 1.09
C LEU A 54 7.82 -8.87 0.74
N SER A 55 7.35 -9.68 -0.22
CA SER A 55 5.93 -9.80 -0.61
C SER A 55 4.99 -9.86 0.60
N ASP A 56 3.83 -9.21 0.53
CA ASP A 56 2.75 -9.31 1.53
C ASP A 56 1.74 -10.43 1.25
N THR A 57 1.99 -11.24 0.23
CA THR A 57 1.14 -12.38 -0.15
C THR A 57 1.90 -13.69 0.01
N PRO A 58 1.29 -14.72 0.63
CA PRO A 58 1.90 -16.04 0.78
C PRO A 58 2.06 -16.75 -0.57
N HIS A 59 3.11 -17.56 -0.68
CA HIS A 59 3.27 -18.58 -1.70
C HIS A 59 3.12 -19.99 -1.09
N GLY A 60 3.39 -21.03 -1.86
CA GLY A 60 3.34 -22.40 -1.34
C GLY A 60 1.93 -22.89 -1.06
N PHE A 61 1.80 -23.90 -0.19
CA PHE A 61 0.51 -24.47 0.16
C PHE A 61 -0.45 -23.46 0.81
N ALA A 62 0.05 -22.43 1.50
CA ALA A 62 -0.80 -21.37 2.08
C ALA A 62 -1.43 -20.44 1.04
N SER A 63 -1.02 -20.52 -0.23
CA SER A 63 -1.61 -19.78 -1.36
C SER A 63 -2.76 -20.50 -2.05
N LEU A 64 -2.96 -21.79 -1.77
CA LEU A 64 -3.95 -22.62 -2.45
C LEU A 64 -5.35 -22.45 -1.86
N ALA A 65 -6.35 -22.99 -2.56
CA ALA A 65 -7.73 -23.13 -2.07
C ALA A 65 -8.39 -21.83 -1.55
N GLY A 66 -8.02 -20.68 -2.11
CA GLY A 66 -8.50 -19.36 -1.68
C GLY A 66 -7.43 -18.51 -1.01
N GLY A 67 -6.30 -19.12 -0.62
CA GLY A 67 -5.13 -18.45 -0.10
C GLY A 67 -5.26 -18.01 1.37
N THR A 68 -4.18 -17.49 1.93
CA THR A 68 -4.13 -16.94 3.29
C THR A 68 -4.05 -15.42 3.21
N THR A 69 -5.08 -14.74 3.68
CA THR A 69 -5.21 -13.27 3.69
C THR A 69 -5.05 -12.67 5.08
N GLY A 70 -5.10 -13.51 6.12
CA GLY A 70 -4.96 -13.09 7.51
C GLY A 70 -6.06 -12.10 7.92
N GLY A 71 -5.64 -10.96 8.46
CA GLY A 71 -6.49 -9.89 8.93
C GLY A 71 -7.05 -8.93 7.86
N ALA A 72 -6.81 -9.21 6.58
CA ALA A 72 -7.31 -8.38 5.48
C ALA A 72 -8.85 -8.16 5.57
N GLY A 73 -9.30 -6.95 5.22
CA GLY A 73 -10.69 -6.51 5.39
C GLY A 73 -11.08 -6.16 6.85
N GLY A 74 -10.16 -6.35 7.80
CA GLY A 74 -10.35 -6.11 9.22
C GLY A 74 -9.98 -4.72 9.70
N LYS A 75 -9.97 -4.53 11.03
CA LYS A 75 -9.45 -3.28 11.62
C LYS A 75 -7.94 -3.36 11.83
N ILE A 76 -7.26 -2.23 11.70
CA ILE A 76 -5.86 -2.10 12.09
C ILE A 76 -5.78 -1.67 13.55
N VAL A 77 -4.94 -2.33 14.33
CA VAL A 77 -4.61 -1.97 15.71
C VAL A 77 -3.10 -2.02 15.91
N THR A 78 -2.56 -1.07 16.67
CA THR A 78 -1.18 -1.13 17.17
C THR A 78 -1.24 -1.51 18.65
N VAL A 79 -0.51 -2.57 19.04
CA VAL A 79 -0.44 -3.08 20.41
C VAL A 79 0.97 -2.92 20.95
N THR A 80 1.06 -2.52 22.21
CA THR A 80 2.32 -2.28 22.94
C THR A 80 2.37 -2.99 24.28
N ASP A 81 1.34 -3.78 24.60
CA ASP A 81 1.20 -4.50 25.86
C ASP A 81 0.46 -5.83 25.66
N GLN A 82 0.63 -6.75 26.62
CA GLN A 82 0.04 -8.09 26.56
C GLN A 82 -1.50 -8.05 26.54
N ALA A 83 -2.12 -7.15 27.31
CA ALA A 83 -3.57 -7.09 27.44
C ALA A 83 -4.24 -6.76 26.10
N SER A 84 -3.70 -5.78 25.37
CA SER A 84 -4.17 -5.39 24.05
C SER A 84 -3.85 -6.46 22.99
N LEU A 85 -2.66 -7.07 23.01
CA LEU A 85 -2.32 -8.18 22.11
C LEU A 85 -3.30 -9.35 22.30
N ALA A 86 -3.49 -9.83 23.53
CA ALA A 86 -4.41 -10.92 23.84
C ALA A 86 -5.86 -10.60 23.47
N LYS A 87 -6.32 -9.38 23.75
CA LYS A 87 -7.67 -8.92 23.38
C LYS A 87 -7.91 -9.04 21.88
N TYR A 88 -7.01 -8.52 21.05
CA TYR A 88 -7.23 -8.47 19.60
C TYR A 88 -6.90 -9.80 18.91
N ALA A 89 -5.92 -10.55 19.41
CA ALA A 89 -5.59 -11.88 18.90
C ALA A 89 -6.74 -12.88 19.10
N ALA A 90 -7.48 -12.77 20.21
CA ALA A 90 -8.63 -13.61 20.50
C ALA A 90 -9.98 -13.05 19.98
N ALA A 91 -10.01 -11.85 19.40
CA ALA A 91 -11.24 -11.21 18.97
C ALA A 91 -11.90 -11.95 17.78
N GLU A 92 -13.22 -11.89 17.70
CA GLU A 92 -13.95 -12.31 16.51
C GLU A 92 -13.71 -11.34 15.34
N GLY A 93 -13.71 -11.87 14.12
CA GLY A 93 -13.51 -11.12 12.88
C GLY A 93 -12.06 -10.74 12.61
N SER A 94 -11.85 -10.09 11.47
CA SER A 94 -10.51 -9.84 10.94
C SER A 94 -9.77 -8.70 11.66
N TYR A 95 -8.50 -8.89 11.98
CA TYR A 95 -7.62 -7.84 12.53
C TYR A 95 -6.20 -7.88 11.97
N ILE A 96 -5.69 -6.71 11.60
CA ILE A 96 -4.26 -6.46 11.39
C ILE A 96 -3.70 -5.90 12.69
N ILE A 97 -2.96 -6.73 13.42
CA ILE A 97 -2.39 -6.46 14.74
C ILE A 97 -0.91 -6.15 14.58
N ARG A 98 -0.57 -4.87 14.71
CA ARG A 98 0.81 -4.36 14.65
C ARG A 98 1.42 -4.40 16.04
N VAL A 99 2.43 -5.24 16.27
CA VAL A 99 3.16 -5.33 17.54
C VAL A 99 4.32 -4.35 17.51
N LYS A 100 4.28 -3.34 18.39
CA LYS A 100 5.29 -2.28 18.46
C LYS A 100 6.00 -2.34 19.80
N GLY A 101 7.29 -2.70 19.77
CA GLY A 101 8.10 -2.90 20.96
C GLY A 101 7.98 -4.31 21.53
N SER A 102 8.61 -4.47 22.71
CA SER A 102 8.72 -5.75 23.39
C SER A 102 7.55 -5.95 24.36
N ILE A 103 6.82 -7.05 24.21
CA ILE A 103 5.71 -7.44 25.07
C ILE A 103 6.12 -8.66 25.89
N ALA A 104 6.38 -8.45 27.18
CA ALA A 104 6.58 -9.54 28.13
C ALA A 104 5.23 -10.16 28.51
N VAL A 105 5.15 -11.48 28.42
CA VAL A 105 3.95 -12.25 28.71
C VAL A 105 4.02 -12.78 30.13
N GLU A 106 2.98 -12.47 30.91
CA GLU A 106 2.78 -12.93 32.27
C GLU A 106 1.42 -13.64 32.44
N PRO A 107 1.34 -14.78 33.17
CA PRO A 107 2.47 -15.49 33.79
C PRO A 107 3.49 -16.00 32.76
N PHE A 108 4.76 -16.10 33.17
CA PHE A 108 5.82 -16.71 32.35
C PHE A 108 5.38 -18.05 31.74
N GLY A 109 5.61 -18.21 30.43
CA GLY A 109 5.24 -19.39 29.65
C GLY A 109 3.77 -19.45 29.23
N SER A 110 2.95 -18.43 29.57
CA SER A 110 1.52 -18.46 29.24
C SER A 110 1.22 -18.17 27.77
N ASN A 111 0.06 -18.68 27.35
CA ASN A 111 -0.38 -18.68 25.97
C ASN A 111 -1.21 -17.42 25.67
N ILE A 112 -0.92 -16.81 24.53
CA ILE A 112 -1.77 -15.82 23.88
C ILE A 112 -2.56 -16.55 22.78
N GLN A 113 -3.87 -16.69 22.98
CA GLN A 113 -4.72 -17.35 22.02
C GLN A 113 -4.91 -16.50 20.76
N VAL A 114 -4.72 -17.11 19.59
CA VAL A 114 -4.95 -16.52 18.27
C VAL A 114 -6.11 -17.25 17.59
N THR A 115 -7.18 -16.50 17.28
CA THR A 115 -8.33 -16.99 16.51
C THR A 115 -8.13 -16.77 15.02
N SER A 116 -9.09 -17.22 14.19
CA SER A 116 -9.04 -17.06 12.73
C SER A 116 -8.98 -15.59 12.29
N ASP A 117 -8.55 -15.38 11.04
CA ASP A 117 -8.57 -14.09 10.34
C ASP A 117 -7.67 -13.02 11.00
N LYS A 118 -6.44 -13.41 11.34
CA LYS A 118 -5.47 -12.52 12.02
C LYS A 118 -4.22 -12.34 11.19
N THR A 119 -3.78 -11.10 11.08
CA THR A 119 -2.38 -10.79 10.75
C THR A 119 -1.73 -10.22 12.00
N ILE A 120 -0.78 -10.93 12.59
CA ILE A 120 0.05 -10.41 13.69
C ILE A 120 1.42 -10.09 13.11
N VAL A 121 1.79 -8.81 13.10
CA VAL A 121 3.01 -8.34 12.43
C VAL A 121 3.84 -7.44 13.34
N GLY A 122 5.13 -7.70 13.46
CA GLY A 122 6.06 -6.79 14.14
C GLY A 122 6.28 -5.50 13.35
N VAL A 123 6.32 -4.34 14.02
CA VAL A 123 6.61 -3.06 13.38
C VAL A 123 8.12 -2.87 13.25
N GLY A 124 8.64 -2.92 12.02
CA GLY A 124 10.07 -2.93 11.75
C GLY A 124 10.74 -4.09 12.47
N THR A 125 11.88 -3.85 13.12
CA THR A 125 12.56 -4.89 13.91
C THR A 125 12.23 -4.82 15.41
N SER A 126 11.18 -4.08 15.80
CA SER A 126 10.91 -3.77 17.22
C SER A 126 9.89 -4.69 17.88
N GLY A 127 9.06 -5.40 17.11
CA GLY A 127 7.99 -6.23 17.64
C GLY A 127 8.54 -7.52 18.27
N GLU A 128 8.34 -7.69 19.57
CA GLU A 128 8.77 -8.89 20.28
C GLU A 128 7.66 -9.45 21.19
N ILE A 129 7.60 -10.77 21.28
CA ILE A 129 6.85 -11.51 22.29
C ILE A 129 7.86 -12.24 23.15
N VAL A 130 7.86 -11.93 24.44
CA VAL A 130 8.89 -12.39 25.37
C VAL A 130 8.22 -13.23 26.45
N HIS A 131 8.81 -14.39 26.76
CA HIS A 131 8.33 -15.36 27.75
C HIS A 131 7.01 -16.07 27.43
N GLY A 132 6.37 -15.83 26.29
CA GLY A 132 5.04 -16.36 25.99
C GLY A 132 4.93 -17.07 24.65
N GLU A 133 3.80 -17.74 24.47
CA GLU A 133 3.46 -18.55 23.30
C GLU A 133 2.32 -17.91 22.50
N LEU A 134 2.37 -17.97 21.16
CA LEU A 134 1.18 -17.77 20.32
C LEU A 134 0.50 -19.12 20.05
N HIS A 135 -0.74 -19.28 20.52
CA HIS A 135 -1.45 -20.55 20.46
C HIS A 135 -2.67 -20.50 19.52
N LEU A 136 -2.70 -21.38 18.52
CA LEU A 136 -3.81 -21.54 17.57
C LEU A 136 -4.53 -22.86 17.83
N ASN A 137 -5.77 -22.75 18.29
CA ASN A 137 -6.62 -23.90 18.62
C ASN A 137 -7.10 -24.67 17.36
N PRO A 138 -7.54 -25.94 17.53
CA PRO A 138 -8.20 -26.71 16.47
C PRO A 138 -9.28 -25.94 15.72
N GLY A 139 -9.16 -25.93 14.38
CA GLY A 139 -10.08 -25.24 13.48
C GLY A 139 -9.76 -23.76 13.24
N THR A 140 -8.74 -23.18 13.91
CA THR A 140 -8.24 -21.85 13.56
C THR A 140 -7.72 -21.86 12.12
N HIS A 141 -8.01 -20.78 11.39
CA HIS A 141 -7.63 -20.67 9.99
C HIS A 141 -7.43 -19.23 9.53
N ASN A 142 -6.78 -19.08 8.37
CA ASN A 142 -6.52 -17.79 7.75
C ASN A 142 -5.71 -16.86 8.69
N VAL A 143 -4.50 -17.29 9.05
CA VAL A 143 -3.64 -16.56 9.99
C VAL A 143 -2.26 -16.29 9.38
N ILE A 144 -1.79 -15.05 9.52
CA ILE A 144 -0.43 -14.62 9.17
C ILE A 144 0.28 -14.19 10.47
N ILE A 145 1.41 -14.80 10.78
CA ILE A 145 2.30 -14.37 11.87
C ILE A 145 3.63 -13.98 11.25
N ARG A 146 3.99 -12.70 11.36
CA ARG A 146 5.05 -12.13 10.55
C ARG A 146 5.97 -11.18 11.32
N ASN A 147 7.26 -11.19 10.98
CA ASN A 147 8.18 -10.12 11.34
C ASN A 147 8.37 -9.92 12.86
N LEU A 148 8.16 -10.95 13.68
CA LEU A 148 8.29 -10.89 15.14
C LEU A 148 9.59 -11.52 15.62
N THR A 149 10.11 -11.05 16.75
CA THR A 149 11.02 -11.87 17.59
C THR A 149 10.21 -12.53 18.70
N ILE A 150 10.21 -13.85 18.78
CA ILE A 150 9.55 -14.64 19.83
C ILE A 150 10.64 -15.35 20.64
N ARG A 151 10.75 -15.04 21.94
CA ARG A 151 11.93 -15.45 22.72
C ARG A 151 11.72 -15.67 24.22
N ASP A 152 12.65 -16.42 24.78
CA ASP A 152 13.01 -16.47 26.21
C ASP A 152 11.95 -17.07 27.14
N SER A 153 11.16 -18.05 26.68
CA SER A 153 10.38 -18.91 27.60
C SER A 153 11.18 -20.12 28.14
N TYR A 154 12.49 -20.18 27.87
CA TYR A 154 13.36 -21.26 28.34
C TYR A 154 13.38 -21.42 29.87
N VAL A 155 13.38 -22.66 30.33
CA VAL A 155 13.48 -23.03 31.73
C VAL A 155 14.88 -23.58 32.01
N GLU A 156 15.61 -22.92 32.91
CA GLU A 156 16.99 -23.30 33.25
C GLU A 156 17.09 -24.77 33.69
N GLY A 157 17.98 -25.52 33.06
CA GLY A 157 18.20 -26.95 33.32
C GLY A 157 17.25 -27.89 32.56
N ASP A 158 16.26 -27.39 31.81
CA ASP A 158 15.36 -28.18 30.98
C ASP A 158 15.66 -28.02 29.48
N TRP A 159 16.91 -28.29 29.08
CA TRP A 159 17.32 -28.24 27.66
C TRP A 159 16.45 -29.10 26.75
N ASP A 160 15.95 -30.23 27.26
CA ASP A 160 15.06 -31.12 26.51
C ASP A 160 13.63 -30.63 26.39
N GLY A 161 13.24 -29.59 27.13
CA GLY A 161 11.89 -29.05 27.14
C GLY A 161 10.87 -30.13 27.47
N LYS A 162 11.05 -30.84 28.58
CA LYS A 162 10.18 -31.97 28.97
C LYS A 162 9.29 -31.66 30.16
N THR A 163 9.55 -30.57 30.87
CA THR A 163 8.82 -30.22 32.08
C THR A 163 7.67 -29.27 31.82
N GLN A 164 7.70 -28.52 30.72
CA GLN A 164 6.69 -27.55 30.32
C GLN A 164 6.45 -27.60 28.80
N ASP A 165 5.32 -27.09 28.35
CA ASP A 165 4.88 -27.00 26.95
C ASP A 165 4.99 -25.54 26.47
N PHE A 166 6.11 -24.87 26.76
CA PHE A 166 6.29 -23.44 26.47
C PHE A 166 6.86 -23.25 25.06
N ASP A 167 6.00 -23.38 24.07
CA ASP A 167 6.36 -23.19 22.67
C ASP A 167 6.51 -21.71 22.30
N GLY A 168 7.17 -21.43 21.18
CA GLY A 168 7.11 -20.11 20.54
C GLY A 168 5.77 -19.88 19.83
N ILE A 169 5.46 -20.76 18.89
CA ILE A 169 4.17 -20.81 18.21
C ILE A 169 3.70 -22.26 18.19
N GLN A 170 2.49 -22.49 18.68
CA GLN A 170 1.86 -23.80 18.68
C GLN A 170 0.54 -23.74 17.92
N MET A 171 0.32 -24.69 17.02
CA MET A 171 -0.91 -24.79 16.26
C MET A 171 -1.35 -26.23 16.05
N ASP A 172 -2.65 -26.47 16.20
CA ASP A 172 -3.25 -27.80 16.15
C ASP A 172 -4.39 -27.83 15.12
N THR A 173 -4.37 -28.75 14.15
CA THR A 173 -5.47 -28.93 13.16
C THR A 173 -5.95 -27.59 12.58
N VAL A 174 -5.01 -26.75 12.16
CA VAL A 174 -5.28 -25.44 11.56
C VAL A 174 -5.31 -25.54 10.04
N HIS A 175 -5.84 -24.52 9.35
CA HIS A 175 -5.63 -24.43 7.91
C HIS A 175 -5.40 -23.02 7.39
N HIS A 176 -4.64 -22.88 6.30
CA HIS A 176 -4.32 -21.59 5.69
C HIS A 176 -3.58 -20.69 6.68
N VAL A 177 -2.34 -21.07 7.01
CA VAL A 177 -1.49 -20.34 7.94
C VAL A 177 -0.13 -20.05 7.30
N TRP A 178 0.32 -18.79 7.41
CA TRP A 178 1.60 -18.32 6.93
C TRP A 178 2.45 -17.76 8.06
N ILE A 179 3.61 -18.37 8.28
CA ILE A 179 4.60 -17.96 9.29
C ILE A 179 5.81 -17.41 8.56
N ASP A 180 6.09 -16.10 8.67
CA ASP A 180 7.04 -15.45 7.78
C ASP A 180 7.95 -14.41 8.44
N HIS A 181 9.24 -14.37 8.10
CA HIS A 181 10.18 -13.35 8.61
C HIS A 181 10.25 -13.24 10.15
N ASN A 182 9.93 -14.31 10.90
CA ASN A 182 10.04 -14.30 12.35
C ASN A 182 11.43 -14.76 12.80
N ARG A 183 11.84 -14.37 14.00
CA ARG A 183 12.96 -14.96 14.73
C ARG A 183 12.43 -15.65 15.96
N LEU A 184 12.64 -16.95 16.07
CA LEU A 184 12.25 -17.75 17.23
C LEU A 184 13.51 -18.30 17.88
N THR A 185 13.66 -18.10 19.19
CA THR A 185 14.89 -18.47 19.90
C THR A 185 14.62 -18.72 21.38
N HIS A 186 15.34 -19.68 21.96
CA HIS A 186 15.44 -19.84 23.41
C HIS A 186 14.07 -19.99 24.11
N MET A 187 13.23 -20.90 23.59
CA MET A 187 11.92 -21.21 24.17
C MET A 187 12.03 -22.38 25.17
N GLY A 188 10.93 -22.75 25.83
CA GLY A 188 10.91 -23.83 26.82
C GLY A 188 10.73 -25.23 26.21
N ASP A 189 9.90 -25.39 25.16
CA ASP A 189 9.76 -26.66 24.42
C ASP A 189 10.14 -26.53 22.94
N GLY A 190 9.20 -26.24 22.04
CA GLY A 190 9.39 -26.07 20.61
C GLY A 190 9.52 -24.60 20.20
N LEU A 191 10.26 -24.30 19.13
CA LEU A 191 10.16 -22.95 18.55
C LEU A 191 8.84 -22.82 17.76
N LEU A 192 8.53 -23.81 16.93
CA LEU A 192 7.33 -23.87 16.11
C LEU A 192 6.78 -25.29 16.05
N ASP A 193 5.59 -25.52 16.59
CA ASP A 193 4.94 -26.83 16.57
C ASP A 193 3.64 -26.77 15.75
N ILE A 194 3.63 -27.49 14.63
CA ILE A 194 2.51 -27.59 13.68
C ILE A 194 1.92 -28.98 13.75
N ARG A 195 1.05 -29.18 14.73
CA ARG A 195 0.66 -30.52 15.17
C ARG A 195 -0.63 -30.98 14.52
N LYS A 196 -0.87 -32.28 14.63
CA LYS A 196 -2.08 -32.96 14.16
C LYS A 196 -2.30 -32.75 12.65
N ASP A 197 -3.55 -32.55 12.24
CA ASP A 197 -3.99 -32.53 10.86
C ASP A 197 -4.04 -31.09 10.32
N SER A 198 -2.89 -30.42 10.22
CA SER A 198 -2.82 -29.01 9.79
C SER A 198 -2.58 -28.89 8.28
N GLU A 199 -3.39 -28.13 7.54
CA GLU A 199 -3.40 -28.11 6.07
C GLU A 199 -3.12 -26.72 5.50
N TYR A 200 -2.60 -26.61 4.28
CA TYR A 200 -2.34 -25.32 3.62
C TYR A 200 -1.39 -24.40 4.42
N ILE A 201 -0.21 -24.93 4.77
CA ILE A 201 0.75 -24.24 5.64
C ILE A 201 1.96 -23.76 4.83
N THR A 202 2.45 -22.56 5.11
CA THR A 202 3.74 -22.09 4.58
C THR A 202 4.55 -21.43 5.68
N VAL A 203 5.83 -21.80 5.76
CA VAL A 203 6.79 -21.27 6.73
C VAL A 203 7.99 -20.77 5.95
N SER A 204 8.12 -19.45 5.80
CA SER A 204 9.11 -18.85 4.92
C SER A 204 9.98 -17.79 5.60
N ASN A 205 11.25 -17.69 5.22
CA ASN A 205 12.14 -16.62 5.68
C ASN A 205 12.23 -16.46 7.22
N ASN A 206 11.99 -17.50 8.01
CA ASN A 206 12.13 -17.42 9.47
C ASN A 206 13.55 -17.78 9.90
N ARG A 207 13.92 -17.34 11.10
CA ARG A 207 15.16 -17.68 11.77
C ARG A 207 14.85 -18.46 13.05
N PHE A 208 15.38 -19.66 13.13
CA PHE A 208 15.30 -20.56 14.28
C PHE A 208 16.69 -20.65 14.90
N ASP A 209 16.88 -20.11 16.09
CA ASP A 209 18.20 -19.98 16.73
C ASP A 209 18.30 -20.79 18.03
N ASN A 210 19.48 -21.37 18.27
CA ASN A 210 19.99 -21.74 19.60
C ASN A 210 18.99 -22.51 20.48
N HIS A 211 18.50 -23.65 19.98
CA HIS A 211 17.39 -24.34 20.61
C HIS A 211 17.41 -25.84 20.36
N ASN A 212 16.86 -26.63 21.28
CA ASN A 212 16.84 -28.08 21.12
C ASN A 212 15.87 -28.52 20.02
N LYS A 213 14.58 -28.22 20.18
CA LYS A 213 13.49 -28.66 19.29
C LYS A 213 12.99 -27.51 18.42
N ALA A 214 13.52 -27.36 17.22
CA ALA A 214 13.17 -26.19 16.41
C ALA A 214 11.74 -26.25 15.85
N PHE A 215 11.39 -27.31 15.13
CA PHE A 215 10.20 -27.33 14.28
C PHE A 215 9.58 -28.73 14.16
N GLY A 216 8.56 -29.01 14.96
CA GLY A 216 7.78 -30.25 14.93
C GLY A 216 6.57 -30.16 13.99
N ILE A 217 6.29 -31.24 13.24
CA ILE A 217 5.13 -31.30 12.34
C ILE A 217 4.41 -32.65 12.47
N GLY A 218 3.08 -32.61 12.59
CA GLY A 218 2.23 -33.79 12.61
C GLY A 218 2.18 -34.48 13.97
N TRP A 219 2.09 -35.83 13.97
CA TRP A 219 2.01 -36.81 15.10
C TRP A 219 0.71 -37.62 15.19
N THR A 220 -0.29 -37.36 14.34
CA THR A 220 -1.49 -38.19 14.22
C THR A 220 -1.26 -39.33 13.23
N ASP A 221 -2.09 -40.37 13.26
CA ASP A 221 -2.05 -41.43 12.24
C ASP A 221 -2.54 -40.94 10.86
N ASN A 222 -3.19 -39.77 10.77
CA ASN A 222 -3.75 -39.28 9.52
C ASN A 222 -2.65 -38.70 8.61
N VAL A 223 -2.76 -38.97 7.30
CA VAL A 223 -1.83 -38.42 6.30
C VAL A 223 -2.48 -37.27 5.56
N LYS A 224 -2.49 -36.09 6.21
CA LYS A 224 -3.19 -34.91 5.71
C LYS A 224 -2.32 -33.67 5.54
N THR A 225 -1.34 -33.48 6.42
CA THR A 225 -0.62 -32.21 6.50
C THR A 225 0.08 -31.85 5.19
N GLN A 226 -0.12 -30.61 4.75
CA GLN A 226 0.44 -30.04 3.52
C GLN A 226 1.22 -28.79 3.89
N ILE A 227 2.53 -28.80 3.66
CA ILE A 227 3.39 -27.73 4.15
C ILE A 227 4.53 -27.39 3.18
N THR A 228 4.73 -26.09 3.00
CA THR A 228 5.88 -25.49 2.32
C THR A 228 6.81 -24.87 3.35
N ILE A 229 8.11 -25.13 3.25
CA ILE A 229 9.12 -24.62 4.18
C ILE A 229 10.29 -24.11 3.36
N ASP A 230 10.50 -22.80 3.31
CA ASP A 230 11.53 -22.26 2.43
C ASP A 230 12.25 -21.02 2.96
N HIS A 231 13.50 -20.86 2.52
CA HIS A 231 14.35 -19.72 2.89
C HIS A 231 14.49 -19.50 4.41
N ASN A 232 14.25 -20.53 5.23
CA ASN A 232 14.43 -20.44 6.67
C ASN A 232 15.89 -20.71 7.05
N TRP A 233 16.34 -20.06 8.12
CA TRP A 233 17.63 -20.30 8.74
C TRP A 233 17.46 -21.08 10.03
N PHE A 234 17.99 -22.30 10.09
CA PHE A 234 18.15 -23.07 11.32
C PHE A 234 19.60 -22.98 11.76
N ASN A 235 19.86 -22.25 12.84
CA ASN A 235 21.21 -21.93 13.30
C ASN A 235 21.39 -22.28 14.77
N GLY A 236 22.34 -23.18 15.09
CA GLY A 236 22.51 -23.57 16.48
C GLY A 236 21.33 -24.37 17.03
N THR A 237 20.57 -25.04 16.17
CA THR A 237 19.48 -25.92 16.60
C THR A 237 19.98 -27.37 16.70
N LYS A 238 19.45 -28.17 17.63
CA LYS A 238 19.85 -29.59 17.76
C LYS A 238 19.04 -30.49 16.83
N GLN A 239 17.71 -30.40 16.90
CA GLN A 239 16.82 -31.36 16.24
C GLN A 239 15.47 -30.76 15.84
N ARG A 240 14.69 -31.57 15.13
CA ARG A 240 13.42 -31.17 14.50
C ARG A 240 13.66 -29.98 13.56
N ASN A 241 14.54 -30.14 12.56
CA ASN A 241 14.95 -29.03 11.70
C ASN A 241 14.44 -29.06 10.24
N PRO A 242 13.16 -29.31 9.89
CA PRO A 242 12.02 -29.85 10.66
C PRO A 242 11.98 -31.39 10.75
N SER A 243 11.16 -31.91 11.67
CA SER A 243 10.73 -33.32 11.74
C SER A 243 9.28 -33.44 11.30
N ALA A 244 9.01 -34.14 10.19
CA ALA A 244 7.70 -34.22 9.56
C ALA A 244 7.08 -35.62 9.65
N ASP A 245 6.04 -35.77 10.45
CA ASP A 245 5.38 -37.06 10.73
C ASP A 245 4.00 -37.14 10.06
N ASN A 246 3.79 -38.18 9.24
CA ASN A 246 2.54 -38.42 8.49
C ASN A 246 2.02 -37.19 7.70
N CYS A 247 2.90 -36.43 7.05
CA CYS A 247 2.48 -35.35 6.16
C CYS A 247 2.07 -35.91 4.78
N ALA A 248 0.94 -35.46 4.24
CA ALA A 248 0.59 -35.76 2.86
C ALA A 248 1.66 -35.23 1.90
N TYR A 249 2.11 -33.98 2.14
CA TYR A 249 3.14 -33.31 1.35
C TYR A 249 3.99 -32.39 2.23
N ALA A 250 5.31 -32.57 2.21
CA ALA A 250 6.26 -31.65 2.82
C ALA A 250 7.27 -31.19 1.76
N HIS A 251 7.14 -29.95 1.28
CA HIS A 251 8.07 -29.36 0.33
C HIS A 251 9.01 -28.39 1.04
N LEU A 252 10.30 -28.71 1.06
CA LEU A 252 11.36 -27.92 1.66
C LEU A 252 12.29 -27.41 0.56
N TYR A 253 12.52 -26.09 0.46
CA TYR A 253 13.50 -25.60 -0.50
C TYR A 253 14.27 -24.36 -0.05
N ASN A 254 15.51 -24.22 -0.54
CA ASN A 254 16.38 -23.09 -0.24
C ASN A 254 16.52 -22.76 1.27
N ASN A 255 16.40 -23.75 2.15
CA ASN A 255 16.64 -23.57 3.59
C ASN A 255 18.14 -23.66 3.88
N TYR A 256 18.59 -22.97 4.92
CA TYR A 256 19.97 -23.04 5.40
C TYR A 256 19.99 -23.61 6.82
N LEU A 257 20.66 -24.75 6.99
CA LEU A 257 20.92 -25.36 8.29
C LEU A 257 22.40 -25.21 8.60
N SER A 258 22.74 -24.61 9.74
CA SER A 258 24.12 -24.34 10.12
C SER A 258 24.40 -24.52 11.60
N ALA A 259 25.64 -24.89 11.92
CA ALA A 259 26.17 -24.91 13.28
C ALA A 259 25.29 -25.72 14.24
N GLN A 260 24.90 -26.94 13.83
CA GLN A 260 24.04 -27.79 14.63
C GLN A 260 24.65 -28.05 16.01
N VAL A 261 23.84 -28.00 17.07
CA VAL A 261 24.33 -28.25 18.43
C VAL A 261 24.73 -29.72 18.57
N ALA A 262 25.98 -29.96 18.97
CA ALA A 262 26.47 -31.27 19.37
C ALA A 262 26.43 -31.38 20.89
N ASP A 263 25.51 -32.18 21.43
CA ASP A 263 25.37 -32.40 22.88
C ASP A 263 25.72 -33.83 23.33
N GLY A 264 26.42 -34.58 22.46
CA GLY A 264 26.91 -35.92 22.76
C GLY A 264 25.89 -37.04 22.55
N ASP A 265 24.64 -36.72 22.18
CA ASP A 265 23.65 -37.70 21.73
C ASP A 265 23.55 -37.70 20.19
N PRO A 266 24.25 -38.62 19.50
CA PRO A 266 24.26 -38.68 18.05
C PRO A 266 22.95 -39.20 17.47
N VAL A 267 22.04 -39.77 18.28
CA VAL A 267 20.79 -40.37 17.79
C VAL A 267 19.73 -39.31 17.54
N TRP A 268 19.67 -38.31 18.42
CA TRP A 268 18.62 -37.28 18.39
C TRP A 268 19.09 -35.96 17.79
N SER A 269 20.23 -35.92 17.09
CA SER A 269 20.72 -34.73 16.40
C SER A 269 20.57 -34.91 14.90
N TYR A 270 19.64 -34.19 14.26
CA TYR A 270 19.37 -34.30 12.82
C TYR A 270 18.93 -32.99 12.17
N GLY A 271 19.14 -32.90 10.85
CA GLY A 271 18.58 -31.87 9.98
C GLY A 271 17.11 -32.14 9.70
N ASN A 272 16.79 -32.60 8.50
CA ASN A 272 15.42 -32.95 8.12
C ASN A 272 15.10 -34.42 8.40
N TRP A 273 13.91 -34.71 8.91
CA TRP A 273 13.45 -36.10 9.07
C TRP A 273 12.05 -36.30 8.50
N SER A 274 11.95 -37.13 7.45
CA SER A 274 10.69 -37.64 6.91
C SER A 274 10.25 -38.88 7.69
N ARG A 275 9.19 -38.76 8.51
CA ARG A 275 8.73 -39.77 9.45
C ARG A 275 7.37 -40.36 9.06
N GLY A 276 7.08 -41.55 9.59
CA GLY A 276 5.79 -42.20 9.36
C GLY A 276 5.55 -42.45 7.88
N ARG A 277 4.48 -41.87 7.31
CA ARG A 277 4.11 -41.96 5.89
C ARG A 277 4.30 -40.66 5.12
N THR A 278 5.17 -39.77 5.61
CA THR A 278 5.43 -38.48 4.99
C THR A 278 5.97 -38.61 3.58
N LYS A 279 5.49 -37.76 2.66
CA LYS A 279 6.13 -37.53 1.35
C LYS A 279 6.89 -36.21 1.37
N MET A 280 8.22 -36.29 1.40
CA MET A 280 9.10 -35.13 1.49
C MET A 280 9.87 -34.88 0.19
N VAL A 281 9.93 -33.62 -0.21
CA VAL A 281 10.78 -33.12 -1.31
C VAL A 281 11.69 -32.03 -0.77
N ILE A 282 13.00 -32.16 -0.96
CA ILE A 282 14.01 -31.18 -0.57
C ILE A 282 14.72 -30.65 -1.82
N GLU A 283 14.70 -29.33 -2.04
CA GLU A 283 15.33 -28.72 -3.22
C GLU A 283 16.26 -27.55 -2.88
N ASN A 284 17.48 -27.57 -3.40
CA ASN A 284 18.47 -26.48 -3.30
C ASN A 284 18.69 -25.93 -1.86
N SER A 285 18.56 -26.77 -0.82
CA SER A 285 18.88 -26.37 0.55
C SER A 285 20.39 -26.45 0.80
N TYR A 286 20.88 -25.78 1.85
CA TYR A 286 22.30 -25.77 2.22
C TYR A 286 22.46 -26.27 3.65
N TYR A 287 23.34 -27.25 3.84
CA TYR A 287 23.65 -27.84 5.14
C TYR A 287 25.13 -27.63 5.43
N GLU A 288 25.43 -26.97 6.55
CA GLU A 288 26.80 -26.66 6.98
C GLU A 288 27.01 -27.13 8.42
N ASP A 289 27.95 -28.05 8.63
CA ASP A 289 28.23 -28.59 9.97
C ASP A 289 26.99 -29.24 10.61
N VAL A 290 26.28 -30.08 9.83
CA VAL A 290 25.05 -30.78 10.23
C VAL A 290 25.26 -32.30 10.22
N GLN A 291 24.88 -32.95 11.31
CA GLN A 291 24.72 -34.40 11.43
C GLN A 291 23.32 -34.82 10.95
N HIS A 292 23.25 -35.94 10.23
CA HIS A 292 22.02 -36.45 9.62
C HIS A 292 21.28 -35.35 8.83
N PRO A 293 21.91 -34.73 7.80
CA PRO A 293 21.33 -33.61 7.06
C PRO A 293 19.90 -33.87 6.59
N TYR A 294 19.62 -35.07 6.09
CA TYR A 294 18.27 -35.53 5.82
C TYR A 294 18.15 -37.05 6.01
N GLN A 295 17.06 -37.49 6.60
CA GLN A 295 16.80 -38.90 6.85
C GLN A 295 15.32 -39.28 6.75
N ALA A 296 15.05 -40.57 6.53
CA ALA A 296 13.69 -41.10 6.36
C ALA A 296 13.42 -42.35 7.19
N ASP A 297 12.16 -42.52 7.62
CA ASP A 297 11.61 -43.79 8.14
C ASP A 297 11.31 -44.75 6.98
N ALA A 298 11.31 -46.06 7.24
CA ALA A 298 11.12 -47.09 6.20
C ALA A 298 9.76 -47.03 5.49
N THR A 299 8.79 -46.37 6.10
CA THR A 299 7.43 -46.18 5.59
C THR A 299 7.21 -44.81 4.94
N ALA A 300 8.22 -43.93 4.95
CA ALA A 300 8.16 -42.58 4.41
C ALA A 300 8.82 -42.51 3.02
N GLU A 301 8.60 -41.40 2.34
CA GLU A 301 9.27 -41.04 1.08
C GLU A 301 10.07 -39.74 1.29
N LEU A 302 11.25 -39.67 0.67
CA LEU A 302 12.13 -38.51 0.69
C LEU A 302 12.90 -38.44 -0.61
N VAL A 303 12.74 -37.34 -1.35
CA VAL A 303 13.53 -37.03 -2.55
C VAL A 303 14.32 -35.75 -2.30
N GLN A 304 15.62 -35.76 -2.60
CA GLN A 304 16.47 -34.58 -2.48
C GLN A 304 17.08 -34.21 -3.83
N ARG A 305 17.09 -32.92 -4.19
CA ARG A 305 17.67 -32.42 -5.45
C ARG A 305 18.41 -31.11 -5.25
N GLY A 306 19.63 -31.00 -5.78
CA GLY A 306 20.38 -29.73 -5.86
C GLY A 306 20.91 -29.11 -4.55
N SER A 307 20.68 -29.71 -3.39
CA SER A 307 21.20 -29.24 -2.10
C SER A 307 22.72 -29.38 -1.98
N ILE A 308 23.35 -28.51 -1.19
CA ILE A 308 24.79 -28.56 -0.88
C ILE A 308 24.99 -29.08 0.54
N LEU A 309 25.88 -30.06 0.68
CA LEU A 309 26.33 -30.62 1.95
C LEU A 309 27.78 -30.20 2.21
N LYS A 310 28.01 -29.41 3.25
CA LYS A 310 29.33 -28.94 3.67
C LYS A 310 29.61 -29.41 5.10
N ASN A 311 30.69 -30.17 5.28
CA ASN A 311 31.11 -30.71 6.59
C ASN A 311 30.02 -31.50 7.32
N THR A 312 29.13 -32.19 6.59
CA THR A 312 28.05 -32.97 7.19
C THR A 312 28.49 -34.39 7.52
N THR A 313 27.79 -35.05 8.46
CA THR A 313 28.02 -36.46 8.82
C THR A 313 26.69 -37.20 9.00
N GLY A 314 26.70 -38.53 9.16
CA GLY A 314 25.50 -39.31 9.44
C GLY A 314 24.68 -39.67 8.19
N ARG A 315 23.36 -39.70 8.33
CA ARG A 315 22.41 -40.20 7.31
C ARG A 315 22.09 -39.16 6.24
N HIS A 316 21.81 -39.67 5.06
CA HIS A 316 21.52 -38.93 3.83
C HIS A 316 20.62 -39.83 2.96
N ASP A 317 19.41 -40.09 3.47
CA ASP A 317 18.52 -41.06 2.85
C ASP A 317 17.67 -40.44 1.73
N GLU A 318 17.40 -41.21 0.69
CA GLU A 318 16.51 -40.84 -0.42
C GLU A 318 15.71 -42.06 -0.89
N TRP A 319 14.41 -42.12 -0.56
CA TRP A 319 13.55 -43.28 -0.80
C TRP A 319 12.21 -42.88 -1.45
N GLY A 320 11.70 -43.72 -2.34
CA GLY A 320 10.42 -43.50 -3.00
C GLY A 320 10.45 -42.41 -4.09
N THR A 321 9.29 -41.84 -4.38
CA THR A 321 9.11 -40.82 -5.43
C THR A 321 8.59 -39.49 -4.89
N ALA A 322 8.09 -39.49 -3.65
CA ALA A 322 7.41 -38.40 -2.98
C ALA A 322 6.25 -37.82 -3.84
N PHE A 323 6.41 -36.60 -4.35
CA PHE A 323 5.46 -35.88 -5.19
C PHE A 323 6.20 -34.80 -6.02
N ASP A 324 5.52 -34.16 -6.98
CA ASP A 324 6.04 -32.96 -7.66
C ASP A 324 5.37 -31.71 -7.08
N PRO A 325 6.11 -30.80 -6.40
CA PRO A 325 5.52 -29.57 -5.88
C PRO A 325 4.93 -28.65 -6.97
N ARG A 326 5.42 -28.74 -8.22
CA ARG A 326 4.90 -27.92 -9.33
C ARG A 326 3.49 -28.32 -9.76
N ASP A 327 3.02 -29.51 -9.35
CA ASP A 327 1.62 -29.90 -9.55
C ASP A 327 0.66 -29.06 -8.68
N PHE A 328 1.17 -28.35 -7.67
CA PHE A 328 0.38 -27.60 -6.69
C PHE A 328 0.52 -26.08 -6.84
N TYR A 329 1.76 -25.56 -6.94
CA TYR A 329 2.01 -24.12 -7.00
C TYR A 329 3.30 -23.78 -7.74
N ASP A 330 3.37 -22.55 -8.26
CA ASP A 330 4.58 -21.99 -8.84
C ASP A 330 5.59 -21.59 -7.75
N TYR A 331 6.86 -21.89 -7.99
CA TYR A 331 7.96 -21.46 -7.13
C TYR A 331 9.26 -21.34 -7.93
N ARG A 332 10.18 -20.54 -7.42
CA ARG A 332 11.52 -20.34 -7.99
C ARG A 332 12.56 -20.81 -6.99
N LEU A 333 13.48 -21.64 -7.47
CA LEU A 333 14.66 -22.03 -6.71
C LEU A 333 15.76 -20.99 -6.89
N ASP A 334 16.31 -20.50 -5.78
CA ASP A 334 17.61 -19.83 -5.80
C ASP A 334 18.73 -20.88 -5.96
N PRO A 335 19.89 -20.51 -6.56
CA PRO A 335 21.07 -21.38 -6.57
C PRO A 335 21.46 -21.79 -5.15
N ALA A 336 21.71 -23.08 -4.92
CA ALA A 336 21.96 -23.60 -3.58
C ALA A 336 23.17 -22.94 -2.89
N ASP A 337 24.22 -22.59 -3.64
CA ASP A 337 25.42 -21.91 -3.12
C ASP A 337 25.16 -20.45 -2.69
N ALA A 338 24.13 -19.81 -3.23
CA ALA A 338 23.71 -18.47 -2.83
C ALA A 338 22.84 -18.47 -1.56
N VAL A 339 22.24 -19.62 -1.20
CA VAL A 339 21.29 -19.74 -0.09
C VAL A 339 21.83 -19.19 1.24
N PRO A 340 23.05 -19.51 1.71
CA PRO A 340 23.55 -18.98 2.97
C PRO A 340 23.58 -17.44 3.01
N ALA A 341 23.98 -16.79 1.91
CA ALA A 341 24.05 -15.33 1.86
C ALA A 341 22.65 -14.70 1.82
N LEU A 342 21.73 -15.29 1.07
CA LEU A 342 20.37 -14.81 0.91
C LEU A 342 19.57 -14.97 2.20
N VAL A 343 19.57 -16.17 2.78
CA VAL A 343 18.84 -16.48 4.01
C VAL A 343 19.37 -15.66 5.19
N LYS A 344 20.69 -15.48 5.35
CA LYS A 344 21.26 -14.58 6.38
C LYS A 344 20.78 -13.13 6.27
N LYS A 345 20.49 -12.68 5.04
CA LYS A 345 20.07 -11.31 4.77
C LYS A 345 18.57 -11.10 4.94
N PHE A 346 17.77 -12.05 4.45
CA PHE A 346 16.33 -11.87 4.31
C PHE A 346 15.52 -12.64 5.35
N SER A 347 16.09 -13.61 6.07
CA SER A 347 15.33 -14.28 7.15
C SER A 347 15.26 -13.45 8.43
N GLY A 348 14.18 -13.66 9.20
CA GLY A 348 13.90 -12.94 10.44
C GLY A 348 13.43 -11.49 10.23
N PRO A 349 13.27 -10.73 11.32
CA PRO A 349 12.63 -9.43 11.24
C PRO A 349 13.35 -8.42 10.35
N GLN A 350 12.59 -7.72 9.51
CA GLN A 350 13.01 -6.74 8.53
C GLN A 350 12.56 -5.33 8.92
N LYS A 351 13.38 -4.33 8.59
CA LYS A 351 13.12 -2.93 8.97
C LYS A 351 11.88 -2.32 8.31
N THR A 352 11.47 -2.84 7.15
CA THR A 352 10.40 -2.28 6.31
C THR A 352 9.07 -3.00 6.47
N LEU A 353 9.04 -4.17 7.12
CA LEU A 353 7.81 -4.92 7.33
C LEU A 353 7.04 -4.34 8.55
N GLY A 354 5.71 -4.31 8.46
CA GLY A 354 4.83 -3.76 9.50
C GLY A 354 4.89 -2.24 9.70
N THR A 355 5.77 -1.52 8.99
CA THR A 355 5.88 -0.05 9.06
C THR A 355 4.90 0.66 8.13
N ASN A 356 4.60 0.07 6.97
CA ASN A 356 3.52 0.48 6.07
C ASN A 356 2.46 -0.64 6.04
N THR A 357 1.20 -0.29 6.26
CA THR A 357 0.08 -1.24 6.13
C THR A 357 -0.63 -1.00 4.81
N VAL A 358 -0.76 -2.04 3.98
CA VAL A 358 -1.44 -1.95 2.69
C VAL A 358 -2.85 -2.49 2.80
N LEU A 359 -3.82 -1.70 2.34
CA LEU A 359 -5.24 -2.06 2.27
C LEU A 359 -5.69 -2.05 0.81
N ASN A 360 -6.30 -3.12 0.31
CA ASN A 360 -6.70 -3.18 -1.10
C ASN A 360 -8.22 -2.99 -1.29
N VAL A 361 -8.60 -2.15 -2.24
CA VAL A 361 -9.98 -1.87 -2.63
C VAL A 361 -10.15 -2.27 -4.11
N PRO A 362 -11.15 -3.10 -4.48
CA PRO A 362 -12.19 -3.66 -3.62
C PRO A 362 -11.83 -5.00 -2.95
N ALA A 363 -10.59 -5.49 -3.12
CA ALA A 363 -10.22 -6.88 -2.80
C ALA A 363 -10.37 -7.23 -1.31
N ASP A 364 -9.91 -6.34 -0.42
CA ASP A 364 -10.01 -6.53 1.03
C ASP A 364 -11.19 -5.74 1.60
N TYR A 365 -11.49 -4.56 1.02
CA TYR A 365 -12.54 -3.65 1.46
C TYR A 365 -13.44 -3.26 0.30
N PRO A 366 -14.77 -3.38 0.40
CA PRO A 366 -15.67 -3.15 -0.73
C PRO A 366 -15.70 -1.69 -1.22
N THR A 367 -15.34 -0.72 -0.36
CA THR A 367 -15.34 0.71 -0.70
C THR A 367 -14.10 1.41 -0.15
N VAL A 368 -13.75 2.56 -0.72
CA VAL A 368 -12.63 3.39 -0.26
C VAL A 368 -12.87 3.87 1.18
N GLN A 369 -14.09 4.30 1.51
CA GLN A 369 -14.43 4.71 2.88
C GLN A 369 -14.24 3.57 3.88
N SER A 370 -14.64 2.33 3.55
CA SER A 370 -14.47 1.21 4.48
C SER A 370 -13.00 0.87 4.77
N ALA A 371 -12.10 1.07 3.80
CA ALA A 371 -10.65 0.96 4.03
C ALA A 371 -10.12 2.11 4.92
N VAL A 372 -10.58 3.35 4.70
CA VAL A 372 -10.24 4.49 5.58
C VAL A 372 -10.76 4.27 7.00
N ASP A 373 -11.93 3.64 7.15
CA ASP A 373 -12.54 3.33 8.45
C ASP A 373 -11.74 2.32 9.26
N ALA A 374 -11.06 1.38 8.59
CA ALA A 374 -10.19 0.39 9.21
C ALA A 374 -8.93 0.99 9.89
N VAL A 375 -8.50 2.18 9.47
CA VAL A 375 -7.36 2.89 10.07
C VAL A 375 -7.75 3.41 11.46
N PRO A 376 -6.95 3.18 12.53
CA PRO A 376 -7.30 3.61 13.88
C PRO A 376 -7.15 5.13 14.04
N ASN A 377 -7.89 5.69 15.01
CA ASN A 377 -7.57 7.03 15.51
C ASN A 377 -6.21 6.99 16.23
N GLY A 378 -5.41 8.04 16.07
CA GLY A 378 -4.02 8.09 16.55
C GLY A 378 -3.08 7.22 15.73
N ASN A 379 -3.41 6.95 14.44
CA ASN A 379 -2.57 6.16 13.54
C ASN A 379 -1.12 6.65 13.58
N ASP A 380 -0.18 5.72 13.74
CA ASP A 380 1.21 6.00 14.09
C ASP A 380 2.22 5.51 13.04
N GLY A 381 1.73 5.04 11.89
CA GLY A 381 2.53 4.59 10.76
C GLY A 381 1.80 4.78 9.45
N GLU A 382 2.52 4.60 8.35
CA GLU A 382 1.94 4.76 7.01
C GLU A 382 0.87 3.69 6.76
N VAL A 383 -0.28 4.12 6.21
CA VAL A 383 -1.29 3.22 5.68
C VAL A 383 -1.58 3.58 4.24
N THR A 384 -1.31 2.65 3.33
CA THR A 384 -1.58 2.81 1.89
C THR A 384 -2.87 2.08 1.51
N VAL A 385 -3.90 2.83 1.16
CA VAL A 385 -5.11 2.30 0.51
C VAL A 385 -4.87 2.23 -0.99
N ARG A 386 -4.64 1.02 -1.51
CA ARG A 386 -4.52 0.72 -2.93
C ARG A 386 -5.91 0.56 -3.54
N ILE A 387 -6.23 1.37 -4.52
CA ILE A 387 -7.54 1.41 -5.16
C ILE A 387 -7.39 0.91 -6.59
N ALA A 388 -8.01 -0.23 -6.89
CA ALA A 388 -7.98 -0.82 -8.22
C ALA A 388 -8.71 0.05 -9.26
N PRO A 389 -8.41 -0.07 -10.56
CA PRO A 389 -9.15 0.60 -11.62
C PRO A 389 -10.67 0.41 -11.49
N GLY A 390 -11.41 1.51 -11.56
CA GLY A 390 -12.85 1.53 -11.36
C GLY A 390 -13.42 2.92 -11.07
N THR A 391 -14.75 3.01 -11.06
CA THR A 391 -15.48 4.21 -10.63
C THR A 391 -16.18 3.92 -9.30
N TYR A 392 -15.76 4.63 -8.26
CA TYR A 392 -16.22 4.50 -6.89
C TYR A 392 -17.15 5.67 -6.58
N ARG A 393 -18.47 5.43 -6.67
CA ARG A 393 -19.46 6.45 -6.36
C ARG A 393 -19.76 6.48 -4.85
N GLU A 394 -18.95 7.22 -4.10
CA GLU A 394 -19.04 7.31 -2.65
C GLU A 394 -18.47 8.64 -2.14
N HIS A 395 -18.90 9.06 -0.94
CA HIS A 395 -18.22 10.09 -0.18
C HIS A 395 -17.09 9.48 0.64
N VAL A 396 -15.90 10.09 0.61
CA VAL A 396 -14.74 9.66 1.41
C VAL A 396 -14.32 10.75 2.38
N LYS A 397 -14.14 10.39 3.66
CA LYS A 397 -13.64 11.27 4.71
C LYS A 397 -12.47 10.63 5.43
N VAL A 398 -11.33 11.32 5.41
CA VAL A 398 -10.15 11.03 6.23
C VAL A 398 -10.16 11.97 7.45
N PRO A 399 -10.58 11.52 8.65
CA PRO A 399 -10.70 12.37 9.82
C PRO A 399 -9.35 12.85 10.35
N ALA A 400 -9.35 13.93 11.13
CA ALA A 400 -8.13 14.53 11.70
C ALA A 400 -7.33 13.57 12.58
N GLY A 401 -8.00 12.61 13.23
CA GLY A 401 -7.38 11.57 14.05
C GLY A 401 -6.65 10.47 13.27
N LYS A 402 -6.66 10.49 11.92
CA LYS A 402 -6.06 9.46 11.07
C LYS A 402 -4.97 10.05 10.16
N PRO A 403 -3.81 10.44 10.72
CA PRO A 403 -2.69 10.93 9.90
C PRO A 403 -2.03 9.78 9.11
N TYR A 404 -1.10 10.13 8.20
CA TYR A 404 -0.26 9.18 7.44
C TYR A 404 -1.04 8.21 6.53
N VAL A 405 -2.22 8.63 6.04
CA VAL A 405 -3.01 7.84 5.08
C VAL A 405 -2.62 8.23 3.65
N THR A 406 -2.34 7.23 2.83
CA THR A 406 -2.13 7.37 1.38
C THR A 406 -3.27 6.72 0.61
N LEU A 407 -3.93 7.46 -0.30
CA LEU A 407 -4.80 6.86 -1.32
C LEU A 407 -4.01 6.71 -2.63
N ARG A 408 -3.94 5.50 -3.20
CA ARG A 408 -3.16 5.23 -4.40
C ARG A 408 -3.97 4.44 -5.42
N GLY A 409 -4.26 5.04 -6.58
CA GLY A 409 -4.81 4.30 -7.71
C GLY A 409 -3.75 3.36 -8.30
N THR A 410 -4.14 2.13 -8.62
CA THR A 410 -3.24 1.11 -9.17
C THR A 410 -3.37 0.91 -10.68
N GLY A 411 -4.14 1.75 -11.36
CA GLY A 411 -4.21 1.81 -12.83
C GLY A 411 -2.95 2.39 -13.44
N ASP A 412 -2.84 2.29 -14.77
CA ASP A 412 -1.70 2.82 -15.51
C ASP A 412 -1.73 4.36 -15.52
N ASP A 413 -2.95 4.92 -15.55
CA ASP A 413 -3.20 6.36 -15.55
C ASP A 413 -4.16 6.79 -14.43
N ARG A 414 -4.17 8.09 -14.11
CA ARG A 414 -5.00 8.66 -13.01
C ARG A 414 -6.50 8.57 -13.29
N GLU A 415 -6.90 8.45 -14.57
CA GLU A 415 -8.30 8.34 -15.00
C GLU A 415 -8.86 6.91 -14.84
N ASP A 416 -8.00 5.91 -14.66
CA ASP A 416 -8.43 4.52 -14.46
C ASP A 416 -9.13 4.32 -13.11
N THR A 417 -8.84 5.18 -12.13
CA THR A 417 -9.39 5.11 -10.77
C THR A 417 -10.07 6.43 -10.41
N VAL A 418 -11.40 6.42 -10.28
CA VAL A 418 -12.21 7.63 -10.08
C VAL A 418 -13.05 7.51 -8.81
N ILE A 419 -12.92 8.45 -7.87
CA ILE A 419 -13.85 8.64 -6.75
C ILE A 419 -14.79 9.79 -7.10
N VAL A 420 -16.09 9.53 -7.15
CA VAL A 420 -17.08 10.47 -7.70
C VAL A 420 -18.34 10.56 -6.84
N TYR A 421 -18.94 11.74 -6.77
CA TYR A 421 -20.30 11.94 -6.29
C TYR A 421 -20.89 13.22 -6.89
N ASP A 422 -22.17 13.55 -6.68
CA ASP A 422 -22.86 14.67 -7.34
C ASP A 422 -23.51 15.67 -6.36
N THR A 423 -23.12 15.68 -5.08
CA THR A 423 -23.78 16.50 -4.06
C THR A 423 -23.48 17.99 -4.27
N PRO A 424 -24.49 18.85 -4.54
CA PRO A 424 -24.31 20.29 -4.54
C PRO A 424 -24.40 20.86 -3.11
N ALA A 425 -23.71 21.96 -2.84
CA ALA A 425 -23.70 22.59 -1.52
C ALA A 425 -25.09 23.08 -1.08
N GLY A 426 -25.96 23.45 -2.04
CA GLY A 426 -27.31 23.93 -1.79
C GLY A 426 -28.34 22.84 -1.49
N GLU A 427 -28.00 21.56 -1.66
CA GLU A 427 -28.91 20.46 -1.32
C GLU A 427 -29.28 20.52 0.16
N VAL A 428 -30.58 20.33 0.46
CA VAL A 428 -31.12 20.41 1.81
C VAL A 428 -31.03 19.03 2.47
N LYS A 429 -30.39 18.98 3.65
CA LYS A 429 -30.31 17.81 4.51
C LYS A 429 -31.66 17.51 5.18
N PRO A 430 -31.85 16.31 5.74
CA PRO A 430 -33.05 15.97 6.49
C PRO A 430 -33.38 16.91 7.67
N ASP A 431 -32.37 17.58 8.24
CA ASP A 431 -32.53 18.54 9.34
C ASP A 431 -32.91 19.97 8.89
N GLY A 432 -33.05 20.20 7.58
CA GLY A 432 -33.40 21.49 6.99
C GLY A 432 -32.21 22.43 6.73
N SER A 433 -30.99 22.07 7.15
CA SER A 433 -29.78 22.80 6.78
C SER A 433 -29.26 22.38 5.40
N THR A 434 -28.40 23.17 4.77
CA THR A 434 -27.80 22.80 3.47
C THR A 434 -26.54 21.94 3.66
N GLN A 435 -26.16 21.16 2.65
CA GLN A 435 -24.89 20.42 2.61
C GLN A 435 -23.69 21.32 2.90
N GLY A 436 -23.67 22.51 2.31
CA GLY A 436 -22.54 23.43 2.39
C GLY A 436 -21.27 22.82 1.77
N SER A 437 -20.11 23.44 2.00
CA SER A 437 -18.84 22.91 1.48
C SER A 437 -18.47 21.56 2.09
N TRP A 438 -18.82 21.31 3.36
CA TRP A 438 -18.52 20.04 4.01
C TRP A 438 -19.32 18.86 3.44
N GLY A 439 -20.62 19.05 3.20
CA GLY A 439 -21.49 17.99 2.69
C GLY A 439 -21.39 17.77 1.18
N SER A 440 -21.00 18.80 0.41
CA SER A 440 -20.85 18.69 -1.04
C SER A 440 -19.53 18.09 -1.51
N ALA A 441 -18.50 18.09 -0.65
CA ALA A 441 -17.21 17.52 -1.00
C ALA A 441 -17.32 16.00 -1.21
N THR A 442 -16.98 15.53 -2.41
CA THR A 442 -16.85 14.10 -2.70
C THR A 442 -15.79 13.47 -1.78
N VAL A 443 -14.65 14.14 -1.60
CA VAL A 443 -13.62 13.73 -0.63
C VAL A 443 -13.27 14.85 0.35
N VAL A 444 -13.21 14.51 1.63
CA VAL A 444 -12.79 15.40 2.73
C VAL A 444 -11.55 14.85 3.41
N VAL A 445 -10.46 15.63 3.43
CA VAL A 445 -9.20 15.27 4.08
C VAL A 445 -8.91 16.21 5.25
N GLN A 446 -9.03 15.69 6.47
CA GLN A 446 -8.71 16.42 7.70
C GLN A 446 -7.43 15.90 8.38
N GLY A 447 -7.02 14.67 8.07
CA GLY A 447 -5.79 14.06 8.60
C GLY A 447 -4.54 14.76 8.06
N ASN A 448 -3.54 14.93 8.92
CA ASN A 448 -2.23 15.43 8.52
C ASN A 448 -1.42 14.34 7.79
N ASP A 449 -0.38 14.75 7.07
CA ASP A 449 0.53 13.82 6.39
C ASP A 449 -0.19 12.89 5.40
N PHE A 450 -1.26 13.41 4.78
CA PHE A 450 -2.04 12.68 3.80
C PHE A 450 -1.41 12.78 2.42
N THR A 451 -1.43 11.67 1.68
CA THR A 451 -1.01 11.65 0.28
C THR A 451 -2.09 11.02 -0.61
N ALA A 452 -2.29 11.57 -1.81
CA ALA A 452 -3.06 10.93 -2.86
C ALA A 452 -2.23 10.85 -4.15
N ARG A 453 -2.18 9.67 -4.77
CA ARG A 453 -1.40 9.40 -5.99
C ARG A 453 -2.20 8.67 -7.05
N ASN A 454 -2.09 9.13 -8.30
CA ASN A 454 -2.55 8.40 -9.48
C ASN A 454 -4.05 8.04 -9.47
N LEU A 455 -4.91 9.01 -9.15
CA LEU A 455 -6.36 8.85 -9.16
C LEU A 455 -7.09 10.17 -9.41
N THR A 456 -8.37 10.08 -9.73
CA THR A 456 -9.27 11.20 -10.01
C THR A 456 -10.30 11.38 -8.91
N PHE A 457 -10.50 12.62 -8.46
CA PHE A 457 -11.60 13.06 -7.60
C PHE A 457 -12.57 13.90 -8.44
N SER A 458 -13.85 13.59 -8.39
CA SER A 458 -14.85 14.30 -9.19
C SER A 458 -16.11 14.62 -8.40
N ASN A 459 -16.60 15.84 -8.55
CA ASN A 459 -18.01 16.11 -8.32
C ASN A 459 -18.73 16.26 -9.67
N ASP A 460 -19.63 15.34 -9.98
CA ASP A 460 -20.30 15.27 -11.28
C ASP A 460 -21.71 15.89 -11.30
N TYR A 461 -21.99 16.80 -10.36
CA TYR A 461 -23.22 17.58 -10.30
C TYR A 461 -23.58 18.21 -11.66
N ASP A 462 -24.74 17.85 -12.20
CA ASP A 462 -25.19 18.34 -13.51
C ASP A 462 -25.88 19.71 -13.40
N GLU A 463 -25.09 20.78 -13.45
CA GLU A 463 -25.62 22.14 -13.43
C GLU A 463 -26.58 22.46 -14.59
N ALA A 464 -26.48 21.74 -15.72
CA ALA A 464 -27.38 21.97 -16.85
C ALA A 464 -28.79 21.43 -16.55
N ALA A 465 -28.87 20.36 -15.77
CA ALA A 465 -30.13 19.77 -15.33
C ALA A 465 -30.69 20.44 -14.06
N HIS A 466 -29.82 20.90 -13.16
CA HIS A 466 -30.21 21.29 -11.80
C HIS A 466 -29.92 22.76 -11.44
N GLY A 467 -29.33 23.53 -12.35
CA GLY A 467 -28.93 24.90 -12.11
C GLY A 467 -27.57 24.99 -11.42
N GLN A 468 -27.01 26.19 -11.40
CA GLN A 468 -25.66 26.47 -10.91
C GLN A 468 -25.59 26.33 -9.38
N SER A 469 -24.57 25.64 -8.87
CA SER A 469 -24.31 25.50 -7.44
C SER A 469 -22.83 25.16 -7.22
N GLN A 470 -22.28 25.54 -6.07
CA GLN A 470 -21.03 24.97 -5.58
C GLN A 470 -21.16 23.44 -5.47
N ALA A 471 -20.14 22.71 -5.91
CA ALA A 471 -20.11 21.25 -5.85
C ALA A 471 -18.64 20.78 -5.80
N LEU A 472 -18.16 20.46 -4.60
CA LEU A 472 -16.74 20.22 -4.35
C LEU A 472 -16.34 18.79 -4.74
N ALA A 473 -15.26 18.63 -5.49
CA ALA A 473 -14.57 17.35 -5.63
C ALA A 473 -13.75 17.03 -4.38
N MET A 474 -13.09 18.06 -3.82
CA MET A 474 -12.18 17.90 -2.69
C MET A 474 -12.28 19.07 -1.70
N LYS A 475 -12.27 18.75 -0.39
CA LYS A 475 -12.01 19.70 0.68
C LYS A 475 -10.89 19.21 1.59
N THR A 476 -9.87 20.03 1.83
CA THR A 476 -8.80 19.73 2.79
C THR A 476 -8.79 20.69 3.98
N THR A 477 -8.41 20.20 5.15
CA THR A 477 -8.03 21.02 6.32
C THR A 477 -6.79 20.52 7.06
N GLY A 478 -6.27 19.32 6.75
CA GLY A 478 -5.03 18.82 7.35
C GLY A 478 -3.80 19.62 6.88
N ASP A 479 -2.67 19.43 7.56
CA ASP A 479 -1.36 19.96 7.16
C ASP A 479 -0.50 18.87 6.50
N ARG A 480 0.50 19.29 5.71
CA ARG A 480 1.40 18.42 4.95
C ARG A 480 0.68 17.46 4.01
N ILE A 481 -0.23 18.00 3.20
CA ILE A 481 -1.02 17.23 2.25
C ILE A 481 -0.34 17.21 0.88
N VAL A 482 -0.18 16.03 0.28
CA VAL A 482 0.40 15.85 -1.06
C VAL A 482 -0.61 15.25 -2.03
N PHE A 483 -0.71 15.85 -3.20
CA PHE A 483 -1.42 15.29 -4.36
C PHE A 483 -0.45 15.17 -5.54
N GLU A 484 -0.22 13.96 -6.02
CA GLU A 484 0.74 13.68 -7.09
C GLU A 484 0.09 12.87 -8.20
N ASN A 485 0.21 13.35 -9.43
CA ASN A 485 -0.42 12.69 -10.58
C ASN A 485 -1.94 12.48 -10.39
N THR A 486 -2.65 13.49 -9.87
CA THR A 486 -4.09 13.41 -9.59
C THR A 486 -4.92 14.24 -10.57
N ALA A 487 -6.24 14.04 -10.57
CA ALA A 487 -7.19 14.93 -11.23
C ALA A 487 -8.29 15.40 -10.27
N PHE A 488 -8.71 16.66 -10.41
CA PHE A 488 -9.85 17.25 -9.71
C PHE A 488 -10.83 17.78 -10.73
N LEU A 489 -12.02 17.18 -10.80
CA LEU A 489 -13.03 17.48 -11.82
C LEU A 489 -14.30 18.02 -11.18
N GLY A 490 -14.73 19.21 -11.61
CA GLY A 490 -15.98 19.81 -11.16
C GLY A 490 -16.31 21.07 -11.95
N ASN A 491 -17.23 21.86 -11.40
CA ASN A 491 -17.61 23.18 -11.90
C ASN A 491 -17.25 24.24 -10.84
N GLN A 492 -18.25 24.80 -10.17
CA GLN A 492 -18.05 25.80 -9.14
C GLN A 492 -17.48 25.16 -7.86
N ASP A 493 -16.45 25.79 -7.29
CA ASP A 493 -15.81 25.38 -6.03
C ASP A 493 -15.18 23.97 -6.08
N THR A 494 -14.57 23.55 -7.19
CA THR A 494 -14.04 22.17 -7.35
C THR A 494 -13.06 21.71 -6.26
N LEU A 495 -12.06 22.54 -5.92
CA LEU A 495 -11.00 22.20 -4.97
C LEU A 495 -10.90 23.27 -3.87
N MET A 496 -11.22 22.87 -2.64
CA MET A 496 -11.05 23.71 -1.46
C MET A 496 -9.83 23.30 -0.64
N THR A 497 -8.79 24.14 -0.58
CA THR A 497 -7.64 23.95 0.31
C THR A 497 -7.73 24.93 1.48
N ASP A 498 -8.10 24.40 2.65
CA ASP A 498 -8.45 25.18 3.84
C ASP A 498 -7.59 24.77 5.03
N SER A 499 -7.75 25.46 6.16
CA SER A 499 -7.12 25.11 7.42
C SER A 499 -8.19 24.93 8.51
N PRO A 500 -7.89 24.21 9.62
CA PRO A 500 -8.91 23.86 10.59
C PRO A 500 -9.35 25.08 11.42
N LYS A 501 -8.52 26.13 11.48
CA LYS A 501 -8.76 27.39 12.19
C LYS A 501 -8.05 28.53 11.44
N LEU A 502 -8.55 29.76 11.60
CA LEU A 502 -8.04 30.97 10.95
C LEU A 502 -6.51 31.13 11.06
N GLU A 503 -5.99 31.00 12.28
CA GLU A 503 -4.58 31.23 12.61
C GLU A 503 -3.68 30.00 12.38
N THR A 504 -4.25 28.87 11.96
CA THR A 504 -3.48 27.66 11.65
C THR A 504 -3.08 27.68 10.18
N VAL A 505 -1.78 27.51 9.93
CA VAL A 505 -1.24 27.28 8.59
C VAL A 505 -1.37 25.79 8.28
N SER A 506 -2.10 25.47 7.22
CA SER A 506 -2.13 24.16 6.59
C SER A 506 -1.45 24.28 5.23
N ARG A 507 -0.60 23.31 4.89
CA ARG A 507 0.15 23.30 3.64
C ARG A 507 -0.28 22.15 2.73
N VAL A 508 -0.49 22.48 1.46
CA VAL A 508 -0.94 21.56 0.42
C VAL A 508 -0.01 21.68 -0.78
N TYR A 509 0.53 20.55 -1.24
CA TYR A 509 1.37 20.48 -2.44
C TYR A 509 0.71 19.61 -3.50
N ILE A 510 0.48 20.17 -4.68
CA ILE A 510 -0.16 19.54 -5.82
C ILE A 510 0.84 19.55 -6.98
N ARG A 511 1.22 18.38 -7.48
CA ARG A 511 2.23 18.26 -8.54
C ARG A 511 1.77 17.35 -9.66
N GLY A 512 2.10 17.70 -10.91
CA GLY A 512 1.87 16.83 -12.06
C GLY A 512 0.40 16.48 -12.27
N SER A 513 -0.50 17.36 -11.85
CA SER A 513 -1.93 17.07 -11.72
C SER A 513 -2.78 17.87 -12.70
N TYR A 514 -4.05 17.50 -12.80
CA TYR A 514 -5.05 18.18 -13.61
C TYR A 514 -6.15 18.74 -12.72
N ILE A 515 -6.53 20.00 -12.90
CA ILE A 515 -7.60 20.64 -12.14
C ILE A 515 -8.52 21.33 -13.13
N GLU A 516 -9.82 21.03 -13.13
CA GLU A 516 -10.80 21.75 -13.94
C GLU A 516 -11.98 22.27 -13.14
N GLY A 517 -12.52 23.40 -13.58
CA GLY A 517 -13.71 24.03 -13.02
C GLY A 517 -13.96 25.38 -13.66
N ASP A 518 -14.88 26.16 -13.10
CA ASP A 518 -15.26 27.44 -13.68
C ASP A 518 -15.26 28.62 -12.69
N VAL A 519 -16.16 28.65 -11.72
CA VAL A 519 -16.27 29.71 -10.71
C VAL A 519 -15.54 29.27 -9.45
N ASP A 520 -14.55 30.07 -9.02
CA ASP A 520 -13.82 29.90 -7.76
C ASP A 520 -13.28 28.49 -7.54
N PHE A 521 -12.88 27.80 -8.62
CA PHE A 521 -12.68 26.36 -8.56
C PHE A 521 -11.41 25.91 -7.84
N ILE A 522 -10.51 26.84 -7.49
CA ILE A 522 -9.41 26.66 -6.54
C ILE A 522 -9.54 27.73 -5.44
N TYR A 523 -9.94 27.35 -4.23
CA TYR A 523 -10.28 28.34 -3.20
C TYR A 523 -9.96 27.87 -1.78
N GLY A 524 -9.93 28.83 -0.84
CA GLY A 524 -9.61 28.57 0.56
C GLY A 524 -8.41 29.35 1.08
N ARG A 525 -7.95 29.02 2.30
CA ARG A 525 -6.95 29.81 3.04
C ARG A 525 -5.60 29.13 3.24
N ALA A 526 -5.49 27.85 2.87
CA ALA A 526 -4.26 27.09 3.05
C ALA A 526 -3.11 27.65 2.21
N THR A 527 -1.88 27.42 2.67
CA THR A 527 -0.69 27.60 1.83
C THR A 527 -0.68 26.49 0.77
N THR A 528 -0.98 26.83 -0.48
CA THR A 528 -1.18 25.83 -1.55
C THR A 528 -0.19 26.06 -2.67
N VAL A 529 0.63 25.06 -2.97
CA VAL A 529 1.54 25.07 -4.12
C VAL A 529 1.00 24.13 -5.19
N ILE A 530 0.78 24.64 -6.40
CA ILE A 530 0.40 23.88 -7.58
C ILE A 530 1.55 23.99 -8.58
N GLU A 531 2.26 22.89 -8.80
CA GLU A 531 3.47 22.83 -9.62
C GLU A 531 3.27 21.88 -10.81
N LYS A 532 3.82 22.20 -11.99
CA LYS A 532 3.87 21.28 -13.15
C LYS A 532 2.51 20.68 -13.50
N SER A 533 1.46 21.47 -13.37
CA SER A 533 0.07 21.00 -13.47
C SER A 533 -0.67 21.71 -14.61
N VAL A 534 -1.76 21.08 -15.06
CA VAL A 534 -2.68 21.66 -16.04
C VAL A 534 -3.93 22.14 -15.33
N ILE A 535 -4.25 23.41 -15.49
CA ILE A 535 -5.42 24.06 -14.89
C ILE A 535 -6.37 24.44 -16.03
N LYS A 536 -7.54 23.80 -16.11
CA LYS A 536 -8.51 24.06 -17.16
C LYS A 536 -9.69 24.88 -16.64
N ALA A 537 -9.79 26.11 -17.11
CA ALA A 537 -10.97 26.93 -16.91
C ALA A 537 -12.05 26.57 -17.93
N LEU A 538 -13.19 26.07 -17.48
CA LEU A 538 -14.29 25.60 -18.32
C LEU A 538 -15.09 26.77 -18.93
N ASN A 539 -15.55 26.58 -20.16
CA ASN A 539 -16.46 27.50 -20.83
C ASN A 539 -17.91 27.30 -20.35
N ARG A 540 -18.46 28.30 -19.65
CA ARG A 540 -19.85 28.34 -19.17
C ARG A 540 -20.84 28.87 -20.23
N GLY A 541 -20.39 29.07 -21.45
CA GLY A 541 -21.19 29.61 -22.57
C GLY A 541 -21.32 31.14 -22.56
N SER A 542 -20.57 31.83 -21.71
CA SER A 542 -20.56 33.28 -21.65
C SER A 542 -19.55 33.88 -22.62
N ALA A 543 -19.91 34.97 -23.29
CA ALA A 543 -18.95 35.71 -24.14
C ALA A 543 -17.98 36.57 -23.32
N THR A 544 -18.35 36.93 -22.09
CA THR A 544 -17.66 37.98 -21.33
C THR A 544 -17.17 37.55 -19.96
N ASN A 545 -17.77 36.52 -19.33
CA ASN A 545 -17.36 36.03 -18.03
C ASN A 545 -17.67 34.55 -17.86
N ASN A 546 -16.64 33.70 -17.88
CA ASN A 546 -16.72 32.26 -17.67
C ASN A 546 -16.21 31.81 -16.30
N GLY A 547 -15.84 32.73 -15.41
CA GLY A 547 -15.49 32.41 -14.02
C GLY A 547 -14.11 32.89 -13.59
N TRP A 548 -13.63 32.31 -12.49
CA TRP A 548 -12.45 32.71 -11.75
C TRP A 548 -11.66 31.46 -11.37
N ILE A 549 -10.37 31.43 -11.70
CA ILE A 549 -9.51 30.30 -11.35
C ILE A 549 -9.35 30.19 -9.83
N THR A 550 -9.08 31.33 -9.17
CA THR A 550 -8.80 31.36 -7.73
C THR A 550 -9.76 32.22 -6.94
N ALA A 551 -10.08 31.77 -5.72
CA ALA A 551 -10.74 32.57 -4.69
C ALA A 551 -10.06 32.36 -3.33
N ALA A 552 -8.83 32.87 -3.20
CA ALA A 552 -8.05 32.73 -1.97
C ALA A 552 -8.66 33.55 -0.82
N SER A 553 -8.53 33.05 0.40
CA SER A 553 -8.97 33.66 1.65
C SER A 553 -7.91 33.61 2.75
N THR A 554 -6.64 33.66 2.32
CA THR A 554 -5.45 33.59 3.17
C THR A 554 -5.58 34.51 4.38
N TRP A 555 -5.27 33.99 5.57
CA TRP A 555 -5.27 34.77 6.80
C TRP A 555 -4.14 35.81 6.78
N LYS A 556 -4.38 37.03 7.30
CA LYS A 556 -3.43 38.15 7.18
C LYS A 556 -2.04 37.86 7.74
N GLU A 557 -1.94 37.08 8.82
CA GLU A 557 -0.64 36.68 9.40
C GLU A 557 0.04 35.54 8.62
N ASN A 558 -0.67 34.81 7.74
CA ASN A 558 -0.05 33.79 6.91
C ASN A 558 0.68 34.47 5.73
N PRO A 559 2.02 34.39 5.64
CA PRO A 559 2.77 35.03 4.56
C PRO A 559 2.44 34.42 3.19
N TYR A 560 2.04 33.15 3.14
CA TYR A 560 1.87 32.42 1.89
C TYR A 560 0.44 31.90 1.72
N GLY A 561 -0.20 32.28 0.62
CA GLY A 561 -1.47 31.75 0.14
C GLY A 561 -1.22 30.76 -0.99
N PHE A 562 -1.60 31.10 -2.22
CA PHE A 562 -1.48 30.21 -3.37
C PHE A 562 -0.27 30.55 -4.25
N LEU A 563 0.54 29.55 -4.56
CA LEU A 563 1.57 29.59 -5.59
C LEU A 563 1.19 28.62 -6.71
N ILE A 564 0.94 29.15 -7.90
CA ILE A 564 0.79 28.36 -9.12
C ILE A 564 2.06 28.57 -9.93
N THR A 565 2.90 27.54 -10.02
CA THR A 565 4.23 27.63 -10.62
C THR A 565 4.48 26.57 -11.68
N ASP A 566 5.27 26.91 -12.70
CA ASP A 566 5.71 25.99 -13.77
C ASP A 566 4.54 25.18 -14.37
N SER A 567 3.38 25.82 -14.48
CA SER A 567 2.11 25.19 -14.82
C SER A 567 1.56 25.75 -16.13
N LYS A 568 0.44 25.19 -16.59
CA LYS A 568 -0.25 25.64 -17.78
C LYS A 568 -1.73 25.83 -17.50
N VAL A 569 -2.24 27.03 -17.75
CA VAL A 569 -3.68 27.28 -17.81
C VAL A 569 -4.16 26.99 -19.24
N VAL A 570 -5.28 26.29 -19.38
CA VAL A 570 -5.94 26.02 -20.65
C VAL A 570 -7.43 26.37 -20.56
N SER A 571 -8.04 26.73 -21.68
CA SER A 571 -9.48 27.01 -21.74
C SER A 571 -9.96 27.00 -23.19
N ASP A 572 -11.18 26.53 -23.40
CA ASP A 572 -11.95 26.66 -24.64
C ASP A 572 -12.96 27.84 -24.58
N ALA A 573 -12.87 28.68 -23.55
CA ALA A 573 -13.67 29.88 -23.41
C ALA A 573 -13.22 30.98 -24.41
N PRO A 574 -14.12 31.91 -24.78
CA PRO A 574 -13.76 33.06 -25.60
C PRO A 574 -12.59 33.87 -25.01
N ALA A 575 -11.81 34.52 -25.87
CA ALA A 575 -10.70 35.37 -25.44
C ALA A 575 -11.17 36.48 -24.47
N GLY A 576 -10.39 36.75 -23.42
CA GLY A 576 -10.71 37.78 -22.43
C GLY A 576 -12.01 37.55 -21.65
N SER A 577 -12.36 36.30 -21.37
CA SER A 577 -13.60 35.93 -20.65
C SER A 577 -13.36 35.24 -19.30
N VAL A 578 -12.13 34.89 -18.95
CA VAL A 578 -11.78 34.21 -17.68
C VAL A 578 -10.92 35.12 -16.79
N HIS A 579 -11.18 35.09 -15.48
CA HIS A 579 -10.40 35.80 -14.47
C HIS A 579 -9.37 34.88 -13.79
N LEU A 580 -8.23 35.45 -13.38
CA LEU A 580 -7.25 34.71 -12.56
C LEU A 580 -7.74 34.53 -11.12
N GLY A 581 -8.45 35.51 -10.57
CA GLY A 581 -9.06 35.35 -9.25
C GLY A 581 -9.73 36.57 -8.64
N ARG A 582 -10.22 36.39 -7.42
CA ARG A 582 -10.89 37.40 -6.60
C ARG A 582 -10.68 37.14 -5.10
N PRO A 583 -10.72 38.16 -4.22
CA PRO A 583 -10.40 37.98 -2.81
C PRO A 583 -11.62 37.49 -2.03
N TRP A 584 -11.63 36.21 -1.65
CA TRP A 584 -12.71 35.70 -0.84
C TRP A 584 -12.52 36.06 0.64
N HIS A 585 -13.53 36.71 1.22
CA HIS A 585 -13.60 37.02 2.65
C HIS A 585 -14.71 36.16 3.29
N PRO A 586 -14.40 34.94 3.79
CA PRO A 586 -15.39 34.06 4.39
C PRO A 586 -16.15 34.76 5.51
N GLY A 587 -17.48 34.75 5.44
CA GLY A 587 -18.34 35.46 6.41
C GLY A 587 -18.16 36.98 6.45
N GLY A 588 -17.54 37.58 5.42
CA GLY A 588 -17.21 39.01 5.42
C GLY A 588 -16.08 39.37 6.39
N ASN A 589 -15.17 38.45 6.70
CA ASN A 589 -14.06 38.75 7.60
C ASN A 589 -13.00 39.60 6.88
N PRO A 590 -12.77 40.87 7.29
CA PRO A 590 -11.80 41.75 6.62
C PRO A 590 -10.34 41.31 6.78
N ASP A 591 -10.04 40.46 7.76
CA ASP A 591 -8.68 39.96 8.02
C ASP A 591 -8.27 38.77 7.12
N ALA A 592 -9.19 38.28 6.27
CA ALA A 592 -8.86 37.35 5.20
C ALA A 592 -8.23 38.10 4.00
N ILE A 593 -6.92 38.33 4.04
CA ILE A 593 -6.18 39.03 2.98
C ILE A 593 -5.57 38.01 2.00
N ALA A 594 -6.36 37.69 0.98
CA ALA A 594 -6.03 36.76 -0.09
C ALA A 594 -4.62 36.99 -0.67
N GLN A 595 -3.86 35.90 -0.88
CA GLN A 595 -2.58 35.92 -1.57
C GLN A 595 -2.56 34.88 -2.68
N VAL A 596 -2.20 35.32 -3.89
CA VAL A 596 -2.05 34.45 -5.07
C VAL A 596 -0.88 34.94 -5.91
N LEU A 597 0.02 34.03 -6.24
CA LEU A 597 1.11 34.23 -7.19
C LEU A 597 0.98 33.22 -8.34
N PHE A 598 0.83 33.73 -9.56
CA PHE A 598 1.08 32.95 -10.77
C PHE A 598 2.53 33.18 -11.20
N ARG A 599 3.32 32.11 -11.22
CA ARG A 599 4.76 32.12 -11.48
C ARG A 599 5.09 31.20 -12.65
N ASP A 600 5.92 31.64 -13.58
CA ASP A 600 6.49 30.77 -14.63
C ASP A 600 5.42 29.92 -15.37
N THR A 601 4.22 30.49 -15.54
CA THR A 601 3.01 29.77 -15.94
C THR A 601 2.46 30.30 -17.26
N GLU A 602 2.09 29.38 -18.16
CA GLU A 602 1.46 29.71 -19.44
C GLU A 602 -0.02 30.09 -19.24
N LEU A 603 -0.44 31.23 -19.79
CA LEU A 603 -1.81 31.74 -19.74
C LEU A 603 -2.43 31.82 -21.15
N PRO A 604 -3.64 31.25 -21.36
CA PRO A 604 -4.30 31.22 -22.65
C PRO A 604 -5.00 32.55 -22.95
N ALA A 605 -5.38 32.77 -24.21
CA ALA A 605 -6.05 34.00 -24.66
C ALA A 605 -7.39 34.25 -23.94
N ALA A 606 -7.97 33.22 -23.32
CA ALA A 606 -9.17 33.32 -22.51
C ALA A 606 -9.01 34.26 -21.29
N ILE A 607 -7.79 34.47 -20.78
CA ILE A 607 -7.55 35.33 -19.61
C ILE A 607 -7.78 36.80 -19.95
N LYS A 608 -8.45 37.51 -19.06
CA LYS A 608 -8.73 38.96 -19.17
C LYS A 608 -7.48 39.83 -19.00
N ALA A 609 -7.49 40.98 -19.67
CA ALA A 609 -6.48 42.04 -19.48
C ALA A 609 -6.52 42.66 -18.07
N SER A 610 -7.70 42.67 -17.42
CA SER A 610 -7.90 42.96 -15.99
C SER A 610 -8.39 41.68 -15.31
N PRO A 611 -7.48 40.77 -14.92
CA PRO A 611 -7.82 39.41 -14.53
C PRO A 611 -8.29 39.28 -13.08
N TRP A 612 -8.09 40.32 -12.25
CA TRP A 612 -8.48 40.35 -10.85
C TRP A 612 -9.78 41.14 -10.67
N THR A 613 -10.69 40.67 -9.83
CA THR A 613 -11.95 41.38 -9.53
C THR A 613 -12.25 41.44 -8.06
N ASP A 614 -13.05 42.43 -7.69
CA ASP A 614 -13.62 42.57 -6.36
C ASP A 614 -14.58 41.40 -6.04
N MET A 615 -14.78 41.12 -4.76
CA MET A 615 -15.73 40.12 -4.29
C MET A 615 -16.37 40.58 -2.97
N GLY A 616 -17.70 40.51 -2.87
CA GLY A 616 -18.41 40.80 -1.63
C GLY A 616 -18.18 42.21 -1.05
N GLY A 617 -17.84 43.20 -1.88
CA GLY A 617 -17.49 44.56 -1.45
C GLY A 617 -16.02 44.78 -1.09
N TYR A 618 -15.18 43.75 -1.15
CA TYR A 618 -13.74 43.85 -0.94
C TYR A 618 -13.00 44.03 -2.26
N SER A 619 -12.11 45.03 -2.30
CA SER A 619 -11.38 45.32 -3.53
C SER A 619 -10.22 44.34 -3.74
N TRP A 620 -10.03 43.87 -4.98
CA TRP A 620 -8.84 43.08 -5.34
C TRP A 620 -7.53 43.83 -5.08
N LYS A 621 -7.56 45.16 -5.09
CA LYS A 621 -6.39 46.00 -4.78
C LYS A 621 -5.95 45.93 -3.31
N GLY A 622 -6.83 45.46 -2.42
CA GLY A 622 -6.49 45.16 -1.03
C GLY A 622 -5.90 43.77 -0.82
N ALA A 623 -5.87 42.93 -1.87
CA ALA A 623 -5.29 41.59 -1.83
C ALA A 623 -3.83 41.57 -2.31
N ARG A 624 -3.15 40.46 -2.03
CA ARG A 624 -1.76 40.20 -2.43
C ARG A 624 -1.72 39.37 -3.71
N PHE A 625 -2.26 39.93 -4.80
CA PHE A 625 -2.29 39.28 -6.11
C PHE A 625 -1.15 39.76 -6.99
N THR A 626 -0.35 38.81 -7.49
CA THR A 626 0.84 39.11 -8.30
C THR A 626 1.08 38.06 -9.36
N GLU A 627 1.82 38.44 -10.39
CA GLU A 627 2.34 37.53 -11.42
C GLU A 627 3.86 37.66 -11.53
N TYR A 628 4.55 36.58 -11.86
CA TYR A 628 5.99 36.57 -12.10
C TYR A 628 6.30 35.69 -13.32
N ARG A 629 6.83 36.31 -14.38
CA ARG A 629 7.21 35.61 -15.63
C ARG A 629 6.10 34.70 -16.19
N THR A 630 4.83 35.13 -16.06
CA THR A 630 3.73 34.50 -16.82
C THR A 630 3.93 34.78 -18.30
N TYR A 631 3.50 33.85 -19.15
CA TYR A 631 3.70 33.96 -20.60
C TYR A 631 2.50 33.40 -21.37
N GLY A 632 2.50 33.56 -22.69
CA GLY A 632 1.38 33.16 -23.56
C GLY A 632 0.39 34.31 -23.82
N PRO A 633 -0.63 34.06 -24.67
CA PRO A 633 -1.52 35.11 -25.18
C PRO A 633 -2.40 35.79 -24.11
N GLY A 634 -2.56 35.19 -22.93
CA GLY A 634 -3.30 35.77 -21.79
C GLY A 634 -2.45 36.55 -20.78
N ALA A 635 -1.14 36.67 -21.01
CA ALA A 635 -0.16 37.22 -20.06
C ALA A 635 0.29 38.65 -20.40
N ALA A 636 -0.60 39.47 -20.96
CA ALA A 636 -0.28 40.88 -21.21
C ALA A 636 -0.02 41.61 -19.88
N ILE A 637 0.99 42.48 -19.83
CA ILE A 637 1.26 43.32 -18.65
C ILE A 637 0.39 44.58 -18.73
N THR A 638 -0.42 44.82 -17.71
CA THR A 638 -1.32 45.98 -17.61
C THR A 638 -1.26 46.59 -16.21
N ALA A 639 -1.84 47.78 -16.03
CA ALA A 639 -1.93 48.43 -14.71
C ALA A 639 -2.76 47.61 -13.70
N ASP A 640 -3.65 46.73 -14.18
CA ASP A 640 -4.49 45.86 -13.36
C ASP A 640 -3.84 44.48 -13.14
N ARG A 641 -2.53 44.34 -13.38
CA ARG A 641 -1.78 43.08 -13.29
C ARG A 641 -0.44 43.28 -12.57
N PRO A 642 -0.45 43.36 -11.23
CA PRO A 642 0.77 43.60 -10.45
C PRO A 642 1.83 42.53 -10.76
N GLN A 643 3.05 42.98 -11.07
CA GLN A 643 4.18 42.10 -11.32
C GLN A 643 5.06 42.02 -10.07
N MET A 644 5.43 40.80 -9.67
CA MET A 644 6.41 40.58 -8.61
C MET A 644 7.81 40.86 -9.15
N SER A 645 8.67 41.47 -8.34
CA SER A 645 10.06 41.74 -8.72
C SER A 645 10.93 40.47 -8.65
N ASP A 646 12.05 40.44 -9.37
CA ASP A 646 13.01 39.33 -9.29
C ASP A 646 13.52 39.09 -7.85
N ALA A 647 13.73 40.19 -7.10
CA ALA A 647 14.18 40.13 -5.71
C ALA A 647 13.14 39.51 -4.78
N ASP A 648 11.86 39.86 -4.93
CA ASP A 648 10.78 39.26 -4.13
C ASP A 648 10.53 37.80 -4.56
N ALA A 649 10.60 37.53 -5.86
CA ALA A 649 10.39 36.19 -6.41
C ALA A 649 11.47 35.19 -5.94
N ALA A 650 12.67 35.66 -5.56
CA ALA A 650 13.70 34.84 -4.95
C ALA A 650 13.29 34.24 -3.58
N HIS A 651 12.27 34.82 -2.94
CA HIS A 651 11.71 34.39 -1.65
C HIS A 651 10.28 33.83 -1.77
N HIS A 652 9.85 33.50 -2.99
CA HIS A 652 8.55 32.90 -3.28
C HIS A 652 8.72 31.64 -4.13
N THR A 653 9.55 30.72 -3.66
CA THR A 653 9.78 29.41 -4.25
C THR A 653 8.87 28.34 -3.62
N VAL A 654 8.83 27.16 -4.24
CA VAL A 654 8.15 25.99 -3.65
C VAL A 654 8.65 25.70 -2.24
N ALA A 655 9.96 25.83 -2.00
CA ALA A 655 10.57 25.63 -0.70
C ALA A 655 10.06 26.63 0.35
N ASP A 656 10.01 27.92 0.00
CA ASP A 656 9.57 28.98 0.92
C ASP A 656 8.12 28.77 1.39
N TYR A 657 7.24 28.33 0.49
CA TYR A 657 5.84 28.07 0.81
C TYR A 657 5.65 26.83 1.69
N LEU A 658 6.46 25.79 1.49
CA LEU A 658 6.22 24.48 2.09
C LEU A 658 7.05 24.21 3.35
N ALA A 659 8.23 24.82 3.50
CA ALA A 659 9.16 24.51 4.60
C ALA A 659 8.49 24.65 5.99
N GLY A 660 7.71 25.70 6.21
CA GLY A 660 7.11 25.97 7.52
C GLY A 660 8.18 26.04 8.62
N THR A 661 7.84 25.57 9.82
CA THR A 661 8.80 25.48 10.95
C THR A 661 9.46 24.10 11.08
N ASP A 662 9.08 23.15 10.23
CA ASP A 662 9.49 21.74 10.26
C ASP A 662 10.29 21.33 9.01
N ASP A 663 10.74 22.32 8.21
CA ASP A 663 11.49 22.15 6.96
C ASP A 663 10.84 21.15 5.98
N TRP A 664 9.50 21.09 5.96
CA TRP A 664 8.77 20.14 5.13
C TRP A 664 9.08 20.36 3.64
N ALA A 665 9.65 19.32 3.01
CA ALA A 665 10.18 19.40 1.65
C ALA A 665 9.68 18.25 0.75
N PRO A 666 8.36 18.14 0.49
CA PRO A 666 7.78 17.05 -0.31
C PRO A 666 8.14 17.09 -1.80
N TYR A 667 8.83 18.15 -2.24
CA TYR A 667 9.29 18.35 -3.61
C TYR A 667 10.67 17.73 -3.89
N LEU A 668 11.39 17.34 -2.83
CA LEU A 668 12.64 16.60 -2.92
C LEU A 668 12.37 15.10 -3.09
N PRO A 669 13.24 14.36 -3.82
CA PRO A 669 13.09 12.93 -4.06
C PRO A 669 13.31 12.05 -2.84
#